data_AF-A0A7C7RDR4-F1
#
_entry.id   AF-A0A7C7RDR4-F1
#
_cell.length_a   1.000
_cell.length_b   1.000
_cell.length_c   1.000
_cell.angle_alpha   90.00
_cell.angle_beta   90.00
_cell.angle_gamma   90.00
#
_symmetry.space_group_name_H-M   'P 1'
#
loop_
_entity.id
_entity.type
_entity.pdbx_description
1 polymer ?
#
loop_
_entity_poly.entity_id
_entity_poly.type
_entity_poly.pdbx_seq_one_letter_code
_entity_poly.pdbx_strand_id
1 'polypeptide(L)'
;MADSGKLLGNLADRISYLIDLKGDSSWSDLDELQDHVQKLRDTQYEIAESELFEKINRVEDRVSFLEDRAAEQLKPSEIVNIVRSVHRFTLMDILENCYDSYTELGGDGDCSIDPAVVVARATISRRVKKKVYSHQIMVIGHEKGQGEEYRNGGCARPWGNEKALRYMRVAEVEGIPIHFYVFTPGAFPIEDSPGAAQQIARNLYAMAGLEVPMISFISEGGSGGAEAMGLSDIRLMASKGYYSVISPEGAAAIEGKIREGEKVPKDLIDHCAAQLKMTAQDNLLLGTIDRIVEEPPLGARREDYAFFRRLRYEMIRATDEVVLRTKSLRAFRAYALKGQAAEEHDIPEDFAMFIGWDLTDFEKERLLEIRSRKYRQMARGFYREGRKGLFSGIGRARELASKGYYELRYGLLRSHRRNVRKVLDEVSSEGSVLLRKVAKPVKAPYEFVFPKPERPPKVLRSEMGDDRSIFAEEWETYVSPLANEDRTVTCPNASRHGCLDLWAPDLYGEFSGVCPTCGHHFPLEYQWYLENLFDKGSVREFNRHLSAANPLGFEGLDSRLSRDFKRTGRRSSIITFDARVRGIKIIVAMFFSNYRGGTVGCAEGEKFVRACDKARITRRPLLSYIHTTGGIRIQEGTLGVVQMPKCTLVVREYIKSGGLYIVVYDNNSYAGPVASFLGCSPYQVGIRSSRIGFAGPRVIRETTGQDVPPDYHSAKNALRRGHIQGIWNRREFRKNLFDALIHMGGRNLYYK
;
A
#
# COMPACT_ATOMS: atom_id res chain seq x y z
N MET A 1 -42.26 -33.22 -15.57
CA MET A 1 -41.02 -33.92 -15.98
C MET A 1 -39.86 -32.99 -16.38
N ALA A 2 -40.00 -32.05 -17.32
CA ALA A 2 -38.89 -31.12 -17.68
C ALA A 2 -38.40 -30.26 -16.50
N ASP A 3 -39.27 -30.01 -15.52
CA ASP A 3 -38.99 -29.25 -14.31
C ASP A 3 -38.19 -30.07 -13.26
N SER A 4 -38.49 -31.37 -13.13
CA SER A 4 -37.87 -32.28 -12.16
C SER A 4 -36.38 -32.49 -12.42
N GLY A 5 -35.97 -32.61 -13.70
CA GLY A 5 -34.57 -32.71 -14.08
C GLY A 5 -33.76 -31.44 -13.79
N LYS A 6 -34.40 -30.26 -13.91
CA LYS A 6 -33.79 -28.97 -13.59
C LYS A 6 -33.62 -28.78 -12.07
N LEU A 7 -34.62 -29.20 -11.29
CA LEU A 7 -34.55 -29.21 -9.82
C LEU A 7 -33.43 -30.11 -9.31
N LEU A 8 -33.32 -31.33 -9.83
CA LEU A 8 -32.23 -32.25 -9.49
C LEU A 8 -30.85 -31.71 -9.88
N GLY A 9 -30.74 -31.01 -11.02
CA GLY A 9 -29.52 -30.31 -11.41
C GLY A 9 -29.12 -29.21 -10.42
N ASN A 10 -30.08 -28.37 -10.03
CA ASN A 10 -29.85 -27.30 -9.04
C ASN A 10 -29.43 -27.87 -7.67
N LEU A 11 -30.10 -28.94 -7.21
CA LEU A 11 -29.71 -29.65 -5.99
C LEU A 11 -28.28 -30.17 -6.05
N ALA A 12 -27.88 -30.80 -7.17
CA ALA A 12 -26.53 -31.28 -7.36
C ALA A 12 -25.49 -30.14 -7.31
N ASP A 13 -25.78 -29.00 -7.95
CA ASP A 13 -24.91 -27.82 -7.94
C ASP A 13 -24.78 -27.23 -6.52
N ARG A 14 -25.86 -27.17 -5.75
CA ARG A 14 -25.86 -26.70 -4.35
C ARG A 14 -25.06 -27.63 -3.44
N ILE A 15 -25.19 -28.94 -3.61
CA ILE A 15 -24.40 -29.93 -2.85
C ILE A 15 -22.92 -29.81 -3.23
N SER A 16 -22.60 -29.71 -4.52
CA SER A 16 -21.22 -29.51 -4.98
C SER A 16 -20.61 -28.23 -4.39
N TYR A 17 -21.39 -27.14 -4.36
CA TYR A 17 -20.97 -25.88 -3.74
C TYR A 17 -20.67 -26.05 -2.24
N LEU A 18 -21.49 -26.80 -1.50
CA LEU A 18 -21.25 -27.08 -0.08
C LEU A 18 -19.98 -27.92 0.14
N ILE A 19 -19.73 -28.90 -0.73
CA ILE A 19 -18.51 -29.72 -0.70
C ILE A 19 -17.27 -28.83 -0.90
N ASP A 20 -17.29 -27.97 -1.92
CA ASP A 20 -16.20 -27.04 -2.21
C ASP A 20 -15.98 -26.04 -1.07
N LEU A 21 -17.07 -25.52 -0.50
CA LEU A 21 -17.04 -24.58 0.63
C LEU A 21 -16.37 -25.19 1.86
N LYS A 22 -16.72 -26.43 2.23
CA LYS A 22 -16.12 -27.14 3.37
C LYS A 22 -14.73 -27.72 3.05
N GLY A 23 -14.45 -27.94 1.77
CA GLY A 23 -13.23 -28.60 1.30
C GLY A 23 -13.07 -29.99 1.92
N ASP A 24 -14.20 -30.66 2.18
CA ASP A 24 -14.33 -31.99 2.78
C ASP A 24 -15.73 -32.56 2.45
N SER A 25 -15.77 -33.57 1.58
CA SER A 25 -17.03 -34.20 1.16
C SER A 25 -17.69 -35.04 2.26
N SER A 26 -16.95 -35.42 3.30
CA SER A 26 -17.48 -36.19 4.43
C SER A 26 -18.25 -35.33 5.45
N TRP A 27 -18.24 -34.00 5.29
CA TRP A 27 -18.94 -33.11 6.21
C TRP A 27 -20.45 -33.34 6.12
N SER A 28 -21.05 -33.89 7.18
CA SER A 28 -22.49 -34.18 7.25
C SER A 28 -23.01 -35.06 6.09
N ASP A 29 -22.17 -35.99 5.62
CA ASP A 29 -22.51 -36.99 4.60
C ASP A 29 -22.93 -36.37 3.25
N LEU A 30 -22.25 -35.29 2.82
CA LEU A 30 -22.53 -34.61 1.55
C LEU A 30 -22.26 -35.49 0.34
N ASP A 31 -21.28 -36.40 0.42
CA ASP A 31 -21.00 -37.42 -0.59
C ASP A 31 -22.18 -38.38 -0.77
N GLU A 32 -22.75 -38.88 0.34
CA GLU A 32 -23.95 -39.74 0.29
C GLU A 32 -25.15 -38.98 -0.29
N LEU A 33 -25.30 -37.69 0.04
CA LEU A 33 -26.37 -36.85 -0.48
C LEU A 33 -26.21 -36.60 -1.98
N GLN A 34 -24.98 -36.39 -2.45
CA GLN A 34 -24.64 -36.25 -3.87
C GLN A 34 -24.96 -37.54 -4.64
N ASP A 35 -24.55 -38.70 -4.11
CA ASP A 35 -24.87 -40.01 -4.70
C ASP A 35 -26.38 -40.27 -4.75
N HIS A 36 -27.12 -39.84 -3.73
CA HIS A 36 -28.57 -39.96 -3.70
C HIS A 36 -29.23 -39.11 -4.79
N VAL A 37 -28.80 -37.87 -4.98
CA VAL A 37 -29.29 -37.01 -6.08
C VAL A 37 -28.95 -37.61 -7.44
N GLN A 38 -27.76 -38.18 -7.60
CA GLN A 38 -27.38 -38.85 -8.85
C GLN A 38 -28.26 -40.07 -9.13
N LYS A 39 -28.54 -40.91 -8.14
CA LYS A 39 -29.46 -42.05 -8.27
C LYS A 39 -30.89 -41.61 -8.64
N LEU A 40 -31.39 -40.53 -8.04
CA LEU A 40 -32.70 -39.96 -8.39
C LEU A 40 -32.72 -39.42 -9.83
N ARG A 41 -31.60 -38.87 -10.31
CA ARG A 41 -31.46 -38.41 -11.69
C ARG A 41 -31.45 -39.56 -12.69
N ASP A 42 -30.80 -40.67 -12.35
CA ASP A 42 -30.72 -41.86 -13.20
C ASP A 42 -32.06 -42.60 -13.27
N THR A 43 -32.80 -42.66 -12.16
CA THR A 43 -34.10 -43.34 -12.04
C THR A 43 -35.32 -42.44 -12.30
N GLN A 44 -35.12 -41.20 -12.73
CA GLN A 44 -36.20 -40.20 -12.88
C GLN A 44 -37.33 -40.63 -13.85
N TYR A 45 -37.03 -41.52 -14.80
CA TYR A 45 -38.00 -42.03 -15.78
C TYR A 45 -38.71 -43.32 -15.31
N GLU A 46 -38.27 -43.90 -14.19
CA GLU A 46 -38.79 -45.16 -13.64
C GLU A 46 -39.76 -44.95 -12.46
N ILE A 47 -39.79 -43.74 -11.88
CA ILE A 47 -40.56 -43.38 -10.69
C ILE A 47 -41.79 -42.56 -11.08
N ALA A 48 -42.92 -42.77 -10.40
CA ALA A 48 -44.10 -41.92 -10.57
C ALA A 48 -43.81 -40.46 -10.18
N GLU A 49 -44.28 -39.50 -10.98
CA GLU A 49 -43.93 -38.08 -10.83
C GLU A 49 -44.21 -37.53 -9.41
N SER A 50 -45.32 -37.92 -8.79
CA SER A 50 -45.66 -37.52 -7.41
C SER A 50 -44.67 -38.05 -6.37
N GLU A 51 -44.18 -39.28 -6.53
CA GLU A 51 -43.20 -39.90 -5.63
C GLU A 51 -41.80 -39.27 -5.84
N LEU A 52 -41.45 -38.95 -7.08
CA LEU A 52 -40.21 -38.25 -7.40
C LEU A 52 -40.16 -36.86 -6.76
N PHE A 53 -41.24 -36.08 -6.84
CA PHE A 53 -41.33 -34.76 -6.21
C PHE A 53 -41.22 -34.84 -4.68
N GLU A 54 -41.82 -35.84 -4.05
CA GLU A 54 -41.68 -36.03 -2.59
C GLU A 54 -40.22 -36.32 -2.19
N LYS A 55 -39.53 -37.18 -2.95
CA LYS A 55 -38.10 -37.46 -2.72
C LYS A 55 -37.22 -36.22 -2.95
N ILE A 56 -37.50 -35.44 -4.01
CA ILE A 56 -36.81 -34.17 -4.29
C ILE A 56 -37.00 -33.20 -3.12
N ASN A 57 -38.23 -33.00 -2.64
CA ASN A 57 -38.51 -32.09 -1.52
C ASN A 57 -37.80 -32.50 -0.24
N ARG A 58 -37.70 -33.81 0.06
CA ARG A 58 -36.93 -34.29 1.23
C ARG A 58 -35.44 -33.97 1.11
N VAL A 59 -34.88 -34.09 -0.09
CA VAL A 59 -33.47 -33.72 -0.33
C VAL A 59 -33.30 -32.20 -0.25
N GLU A 60 -34.21 -31.42 -0.81
CA GLU A 60 -34.25 -29.96 -0.76
C GLU A 60 -34.29 -29.43 0.68
N ASP A 61 -35.15 -30.00 1.53
CA ASP A 61 -35.22 -29.66 2.96
C ASP A 61 -33.90 -29.98 3.66
N ARG A 62 -33.30 -31.13 3.34
CA ARG A 62 -32.01 -31.53 3.91
C ARG A 62 -30.87 -30.63 3.47
N VAL A 63 -30.79 -30.28 2.19
CA VAL A 63 -29.78 -29.35 1.65
C VAL A 63 -29.94 -27.98 2.29
N SER A 64 -31.16 -27.45 2.34
CA SER A 64 -31.44 -26.14 2.95
C SER A 64 -31.05 -26.09 4.42
N PHE A 65 -31.35 -27.15 5.19
CA PHE A 65 -30.89 -27.28 6.58
C PHE A 65 -29.35 -27.30 6.69
N LEU A 66 -28.65 -27.98 5.77
CA LEU A 66 -27.18 -28.01 5.75
C LEU A 66 -26.59 -26.65 5.35
N GLU A 67 -27.23 -25.92 4.44
CA GLU A 67 -26.83 -24.56 4.06
C GLU A 67 -26.94 -23.58 5.24
N ASP A 68 -28.07 -23.61 5.96
CA ASP A 68 -28.27 -22.79 7.16
C ASP A 68 -27.22 -23.11 8.24
N ARG A 69 -27.02 -24.41 8.50
CA ARG A 69 -26.00 -24.86 9.47
C ARG A 69 -24.58 -24.45 9.03
N ALA A 70 -24.28 -24.51 7.75
CA ALA A 70 -22.98 -24.08 7.22
C ALA A 70 -22.80 -22.56 7.41
N ALA A 71 -23.86 -21.78 7.18
CA ALA A 71 -23.84 -20.33 7.29
C ALA A 71 -23.65 -19.80 8.72
N GLU A 72 -24.23 -20.48 9.72
CA GLU A 72 -24.10 -20.10 11.14
C GLU A 72 -22.67 -20.18 11.68
N GLN A 73 -21.85 -21.07 11.11
CA GLN A 73 -20.51 -21.41 11.65
C GLN A 73 -19.40 -21.27 10.61
N LEU A 74 -19.46 -20.25 9.76
CA LEU A 74 -18.42 -20.03 8.74
C LEU A 74 -17.07 -19.69 9.36
N LYS A 75 -16.08 -20.54 9.09
CA LYS A 75 -14.67 -20.25 9.41
C LYS A 75 -14.09 -19.22 8.44
N PRO A 76 -13.07 -18.44 8.84
CA PRO A 76 -12.36 -17.54 7.93
C PRO A 76 -11.79 -18.21 6.68
N SER A 77 -11.33 -19.47 6.77
CA SER A 77 -10.88 -20.26 5.62
C SER A 77 -12.03 -20.67 4.69
N GLU A 78 -13.21 -20.97 5.23
CA GLU A 78 -14.42 -21.25 4.44
C GLU A 78 -14.91 -19.97 3.72
N ILE A 79 -14.76 -18.79 4.33
CA ILE A 79 -14.99 -17.50 3.65
C ILE A 79 -14.04 -17.34 2.45
N VAL A 80 -12.77 -17.76 2.59
CA VAL A 80 -11.84 -17.76 1.44
C VAL A 80 -12.33 -18.69 0.33
N ASN A 81 -12.89 -19.85 0.66
CA ASN A 81 -13.48 -20.76 -0.33
C ASN A 81 -14.70 -20.15 -1.02
N ILE A 82 -15.59 -19.47 -0.28
CA ILE A 82 -16.72 -18.70 -0.85
C ILE A 82 -16.19 -17.67 -1.87
N VAL A 83 -15.15 -16.91 -1.50
CA VAL A 83 -14.56 -15.87 -2.35
C VAL A 83 -13.89 -16.43 -3.61
N ARG A 84 -13.37 -17.65 -3.54
CA ARG A 84 -12.69 -18.33 -4.65
C ARG A 84 -13.62 -19.20 -5.49
N SER A 85 -14.88 -19.36 -5.09
CA SER A 85 -15.85 -20.15 -5.86
C SER A 85 -16.12 -19.54 -7.23
N VAL A 86 -16.23 -20.40 -8.24
CA VAL A 86 -16.64 -20.04 -9.61
C VAL A 86 -18.07 -19.50 -9.69
N HIS A 87 -18.89 -19.77 -8.67
CA HIS A 87 -20.27 -19.30 -8.59
C HIS A 87 -20.39 -17.87 -8.01
N ARG A 88 -19.31 -17.32 -7.45
CA ARG A 88 -19.30 -15.96 -6.92
C ARG A 88 -19.44 -14.95 -8.05
N PHE A 89 -20.18 -13.87 -7.78
CA PHE A 89 -20.32 -12.77 -8.73
C PHE A 89 -18.95 -12.18 -9.15
N THR A 90 -18.88 -11.66 -10.37
CA THR A 90 -17.70 -10.98 -10.92
C THR A 90 -17.90 -9.47 -11.03
N LEU A 91 -16.90 -8.73 -11.51
CA LEU A 91 -17.06 -7.31 -11.81
C LEU A 91 -17.97 -7.12 -13.03
N MET A 92 -17.93 -8.03 -14.00
CA MET A 92 -18.89 -7.99 -15.13
C MET A 92 -20.34 -8.15 -14.66
N ASP A 93 -20.61 -9.06 -13.73
CA ASP A 93 -21.96 -9.19 -13.15
C ASP A 93 -22.41 -7.90 -12.46
N ILE A 94 -21.50 -7.20 -11.79
CA ILE A 94 -21.78 -5.90 -11.16
C ILE A 94 -22.02 -4.82 -12.23
N LEU A 95 -21.25 -4.79 -13.31
CA LEU A 95 -21.46 -3.84 -14.41
C LEU A 95 -22.84 -4.04 -15.05
N GLU A 96 -23.27 -5.29 -15.24
CA GLU A 96 -24.58 -5.66 -15.76
C GLU A 96 -25.74 -5.30 -14.81
N ASN A 97 -25.58 -5.54 -13.51
CA ASN A 97 -26.70 -5.44 -12.55
C ASN A 97 -26.75 -4.12 -11.76
N CYS A 98 -25.62 -3.43 -11.58
CA CYS A 98 -25.55 -2.20 -10.77
C CYS A 98 -25.53 -0.91 -11.59
N TYR A 99 -25.22 -0.95 -12.90
CA TYR A 99 -25.15 0.24 -13.77
C TYR A 99 -26.17 0.14 -14.89
N ASP A 100 -26.66 1.28 -15.39
CA ASP A 100 -27.71 1.29 -16.42
C ASP A 100 -27.14 1.07 -17.83
N SER A 101 -25.92 1.53 -18.04
CA SER A 101 -25.16 1.32 -19.27
C SER A 101 -23.68 1.44 -18.95
N TYR A 102 -22.86 0.66 -19.64
CA TYR A 102 -21.41 0.77 -19.54
C TYR A 102 -20.76 0.51 -20.89
N THR A 103 -19.54 1.03 -21.04
CA THR A 103 -18.68 0.78 -22.20
C THR A 103 -17.30 0.46 -21.66
N GLU A 104 -16.82 -0.76 -21.91
CA GLU A 104 -15.46 -1.13 -21.54
C GLU A 104 -14.45 -0.28 -22.35
N LEU A 105 -13.40 0.15 -21.66
CA LEU A 105 -12.36 1.01 -22.20
C LEU A 105 -11.06 0.22 -22.33
N GLY A 106 -10.71 -0.11 -23.58
CA GLY A 106 -9.49 -0.84 -23.95
C GLY A 106 -9.39 -0.96 -25.47
N GLY A 107 -8.16 -1.04 -26.00
CA GLY A 107 -7.93 -1.35 -27.41
C GLY A 107 -7.63 -2.83 -27.61
N ASP A 108 -8.09 -3.40 -28.72
CA ASP A 108 -7.88 -4.83 -29.10
C ASP A 108 -6.40 -5.18 -29.35
N GLY A 109 -5.55 -4.18 -29.58
CA GLY A 109 -4.09 -4.31 -29.70
C GLY A 109 -3.29 -3.49 -28.68
N ASP A 110 -3.92 -3.04 -27.59
CA ASP A 110 -3.23 -2.27 -26.56
C ASP A 110 -2.18 -3.19 -25.87
N CYS A 111 -0.94 -2.72 -25.72
CA CYS A 111 0.09 -3.51 -25.03
C CYS A 111 -0.27 -3.75 -23.54
N SER A 112 -1.27 -3.02 -23.03
CA SER A 112 -1.83 -3.11 -21.69
C SER A 112 -3.15 -3.89 -21.59
N ILE A 113 -3.48 -4.78 -22.53
CA ILE A 113 -4.61 -5.70 -22.36
C ILE A 113 -4.25 -6.72 -21.28
N ASP A 114 -4.46 -6.33 -20.03
CA ASP A 114 -4.51 -7.26 -18.92
C ASP A 114 -5.98 -7.65 -18.69
N PRO A 115 -6.39 -8.87 -19.02
CA PRO A 115 -7.76 -9.30 -18.81
C PRO A 115 -8.11 -9.42 -17.32
N ALA A 116 -7.13 -9.38 -16.40
CA ALA A 116 -7.39 -9.28 -14.97
C ALA A 116 -7.93 -7.90 -14.57
N VAL A 117 -7.80 -6.86 -15.41
CA VAL A 117 -8.21 -5.48 -15.09
C VAL A 117 -9.20 -4.93 -16.12
N VAL A 118 -10.43 -4.73 -15.65
CA VAL A 118 -11.51 -4.09 -16.42
C VAL A 118 -11.61 -2.63 -16.05
N VAL A 119 -11.76 -1.80 -17.07
CA VAL A 119 -12.07 -0.38 -16.93
C VAL A 119 -13.27 -0.09 -17.80
N ALA A 120 -14.28 0.59 -17.27
CA ALA A 120 -15.48 0.93 -18.02
C ALA A 120 -15.95 2.35 -17.69
N ARG A 121 -16.43 3.06 -18.71
CA ARG A 121 -17.24 4.26 -18.54
C ARG A 121 -18.67 3.80 -18.31
N ALA A 122 -19.28 4.18 -17.19
CA ALA A 122 -20.61 3.73 -16.84
C ALA A 122 -21.55 4.90 -16.50
N THR A 123 -22.84 4.68 -16.72
CA THR A 123 -23.91 5.57 -16.28
C THR A 123 -24.69 4.89 -15.16
N ILE A 124 -24.87 5.59 -14.05
CA ILE A 124 -25.76 5.17 -12.97
C ILE A 124 -26.87 6.21 -12.79
N SER A 125 -28.10 5.75 -12.66
CA SER A 125 -29.25 6.58 -12.39
C SER A 125 -29.78 6.37 -10.99
N ARG A 126 -30.40 7.40 -10.47
CA ARG A 126 -31.19 7.33 -9.25
C ARG A 126 -32.49 8.06 -9.43
N ARG A 127 -33.50 7.58 -8.75
CA ARG A 127 -34.78 8.26 -8.65
C ARG A 127 -34.80 9.11 -7.40
N VAL A 128 -35.19 10.37 -7.55
CA VAL A 128 -35.42 11.30 -6.44
C VAL A 128 -36.82 11.86 -6.62
N LYS A 129 -37.75 11.42 -5.78
CA LYS A 129 -39.18 11.69 -5.92
C LYS A 129 -39.68 11.19 -7.30
N LYS A 130 -40.16 12.10 -8.16
CA LYS A 130 -40.70 11.77 -9.49
C LYS A 130 -39.71 12.03 -10.65
N LYS A 131 -38.43 12.30 -10.35
CA LYS A 131 -37.40 12.60 -11.37
C LYS A 131 -36.27 11.60 -11.32
N VAL A 132 -35.81 11.18 -12.49
CA VAL A 132 -34.61 10.34 -12.65
C VAL A 132 -33.43 11.24 -12.97
N TYR A 133 -32.32 11.03 -12.26
CA TYR A 133 -31.07 11.73 -12.49
C TYR A 133 -29.98 10.70 -12.79
N SER A 134 -29.16 10.99 -13.80
CA SER A 134 -28.07 10.12 -14.22
C SER A 134 -26.72 10.76 -13.92
N HIS A 135 -25.77 9.93 -13.50
CA HIS A 135 -24.38 10.30 -13.23
C HIS A 135 -23.43 9.45 -14.07
N GLN A 136 -22.37 10.08 -14.55
CA GLN A 136 -21.24 9.40 -15.20
C GLN A 136 -20.24 8.96 -14.14
N ILE A 137 -19.71 7.75 -14.27
CA ILE A 137 -18.73 7.15 -13.36
C ILE A 137 -17.65 6.45 -14.17
N MET A 138 -16.41 6.53 -13.69
CA MET A 138 -15.35 5.63 -14.11
C MET A 138 -15.33 4.40 -13.21
N VAL A 139 -15.58 3.21 -13.77
CA VAL A 139 -15.48 1.94 -13.06
C VAL A 139 -14.13 1.31 -13.37
N ILE A 140 -13.38 0.93 -12.35
CA ILE A 140 -12.06 0.30 -12.48
C ILE A 140 -12.00 -0.87 -11.50
N GLY A 141 -11.62 -2.05 -11.95
CA GLY A 141 -11.45 -3.14 -11.01
C GLY A 141 -10.89 -4.40 -11.59
N HIS A 142 -10.82 -5.41 -10.73
CA HIS A 142 -10.32 -6.71 -11.08
C HIS A 142 -11.47 -7.58 -11.57
N GLU A 143 -11.26 -8.29 -12.69
CA GLU A 143 -12.19 -9.29 -13.16
C GLU A 143 -11.63 -10.68 -12.87
N LYS A 144 -12.41 -11.44 -12.11
CA LYS A 144 -12.16 -12.82 -11.70
C LYS A 144 -13.41 -13.64 -11.99
N GLY A 145 -13.29 -14.93 -12.29
CA GLY A 145 -14.42 -15.80 -12.57
C GLY A 145 -14.14 -16.71 -13.76
N GLN A 146 -15.12 -16.90 -14.66
CA GLN A 146 -14.95 -17.76 -15.82
C GLN A 146 -13.75 -17.31 -16.68
N GLY A 147 -12.88 -18.27 -17.01
CA GLY A 147 -11.59 -18.00 -17.67
C GLY A 147 -10.50 -17.52 -16.70
N GLU A 148 -10.53 -17.96 -15.45
CA GLU A 148 -9.57 -17.57 -14.40
C GLU A 148 -8.10 -17.75 -14.82
N GLU A 149 -7.79 -18.82 -15.57
CA GLU A 149 -6.45 -19.04 -16.15
C GLU A 149 -6.02 -17.90 -17.09
N TYR A 150 -6.93 -17.46 -17.97
CA TYR A 150 -6.68 -16.34 -18.88
C TYR A 150 -6.53 -15.01 -18.10
N ARG A 151 -7.23 -14.88 -16.97
CA ARG A 151 -7.22 -13.68 -16.10
C ARG A 151 -6.22 -13.77 -14.95
N ASN A 152 -5.32 -14.76 -14.95
CA ASN A 152 -4.33 -14.98 -13.89
C ASN A 152 -4.94 -15.00 -12.46
N GLY A 153 -6.15 -15.51 -12.26
CA GLY A 153 -6.77 -15.48 -10.92
C GLY A 153 -7.24 -14.11 -10.44
N GLY A 154 -7.33 -13.11 -11.33
CA GLY A 154 -7.51 -11.71 -10.93
C GLY A 154 -6.21 -11.04 -10.46
N CYS A 155 -5.05 -11.70 -10.61
CA CYS A 155 -3.75 -11.09 -10.33
C CYS A 155 -3.38 -10.09 -11.43
N ALA A 156 -3.51 -8.80 -11.14
CA ALA A 156 -3.14 -7.75 -12.09
C ALA A 156 -1.62 -7.75 -12.34
N ARG A 157 -1.26 -7.74 -13.62
CA ARG A 157 0.09 -7.52 -14.13
C ARG A 157 0.42 -6.02 -14.09
N PRO A 158 1.71 -5.63 -14.27
CA PRO A 158 2.10 -4.23 -14.22
C PRO A 158 1.33 -3.35 -15.23
N TRP A 159 1.09 -3.82 -16.45
CA TRP A 159 0.36 -3.03 -17.44
C TRP A 159 -1.15 -2.95 -17.19
N GLY A 160 -1.77 -3.93 -16.51
CA GLY A 160 -3.16 -3.79 -16.03
C GLY A 160 -3.28 -2.67 -14.99
N ASN A 161 -2.33 -2.60 -14.07
CA ASN A 161 -2.25 -1.48 -13.12
C ASN A 161 -1.94 -0.14 -13.80
N GLU A 162 -1.17 -0.14 -14.89
CA GLU A 162 -0.94 1.06 -15.71
C GLU A 162 -2.23 1.52 -16.41
N LYS A 163 -2.99 0.60 -17.03
CA LYS A 163 -4.32 0.86 -17.59
C LYS A 163 -5.23 1.49 -16.56
N ALA A 164 -5.27 0.95 -15.34
CA ALA A 164 -6.02 1.53 -14.23
C ALA A 164 -5.59 2.98 -13.93
N LEU A 165 -4.27 3.23 -13.80
CA LEU A 165 -3.74 4.57 -13.57
C LEU A 165 -4.10 5.56 -14.69
N ARG A 166 -4.01 5.14 -15.95
CA ARG A 166 -4.36 5.94 -17.12
C ARG A 166 -5.79 6.46 -17.01
N TYR A 167 -6.74 5.58 -16.72
CA TYR A 167 -8.15 5.96 -16.63
C TYR A 167 -8.55 6.62 -15.31
N MET A 168 -7.81 6.41 -14.22
CA MET A 168 -7.91 7.27 -13.02
C MET A 168 -7.64 8.75 -13.37
N ARG A 169 -6.66 9.02 -14.25
CA ARG A 169 -6.36 10.37 -14.73
C ARG A 169 -7.43 10.92 -15.65
N VAL A 170 -8.01 10.08 -16.51
CA VAL A 170 -9.15 10.48 -17.35
C VAL A 170 -10.33 10.90 -16.46
N ALA A 171 -10.66 10.12 -15.44
CA ALA A 171 -11.73 10.44 -14.51
C ALA A 171 -11.49 11.77 -13.77
N GLU A 172 -10.25 12.04 -13.35
CA GLU A 172 -9.85 13.32 -12.75
C GLU A 172 -10.02 14.50 -13.71
N VAL A 173 -9.65 14.34 -14.98
CA VAL A 173 -9.81 15.38 -16.02
C VAL A 173 -11.28 15.66 -16.31
N GLU A 174 -12.11 14.62 -16.39
CA GLU A 174 -13.55 14.74 -16.63
C GLU A 174 -14.33 15.21 -15.39
N GLY A 175 -13.72 15.16 -14.20
CA GLY A 175 -14.38 15.52 -12.94
C GLY A 175 -15.43 14.52 -12.47
N ILE A 176 -15.34 13.26 -12.90
CA ILE A 176 -16.30 12.20 -12.53
C ILE A 176 -15.76 11.30 -11.40
N PRO A 177 -16.62 10.76 -10.52
CA PRO A 177 -16.21 9.82 -9.49
C PRO A 177 -15.64 8.52 -10.05
N ILE A 178 -14.85 7.83 -9.22
CA ILE A 178 -14.29 6.51 -9.52
C ILE A 178 -14.87 5.46 -8.56
N HIS A 179 -15.42 4.39 -9.13
CA HIS A 179 -15.82 3.20 -8.40
C HIS A 179 -14.81 2.07 -8.63
N PHE A 180 -14.10 1.70 -7.57
CA PHE A 180 -13.11 0.63 -7.57
C PHE A 180 -13.72 -0.70 -7.13
N TYR A 181 -13.38 -1.80 -7.82
CA TYR A 181 -13.75 -3.16 -7.43
C TYR A 181 -12.50 -4.02 -7.22
N VAL A 182 -12.25 -4.40 -5.97
CA VAL A 182 -11.01 -5.06 -5.54
C VAL A 182 -11.27 -6.55 -5.35
N PHE A 183 -11.05 -7.31 -6.43
CA PHE A 183 -11.27 -8.77 -6.54
C PHE A 183 -9.96 -9.46 -6.95
N THR A 184 -8.97 -9.43 -6.07
CA THR A 184 -7.64 -9.94 -6.37
C THR A 184 -7.02 -10.67 -5.19
N PRO A 185 -6.44 -11.87 -5.38
CA PRO A 185 -5.68 -12.56 -4.35
C PRO A 185 -4.30 -11.92 -4.12
N GLY A 186 -3.84 -11.05 -5.02
CA GLY A 186 -2.56 -10.36 -4.95
C GLY A 186 -2.11 -9.86 -6.34
N ALA A 187 -1.03 -9.09 -6.39
CA ALA A 187 -0.48 -8.69 -7.69
C ALA A 187 0.29 -9.85 -8.34
N PHE A 188 0.32 -9.88 -9.68
CA PHE A 188 1.09 -10.87 -10.40
C PHE A 188 2.59 -10.71 -10.05
N PRO A 189 3.28 -11.79 -9.62
CA PRO A 189 4.56 -11.65 -8.92
C PRO A 189 5.77 -11.45 -9.84
N ILE A 190 5.59 -11.58 -11.16
CA ILE A 190 6.65 -11.37 -12.15
C ILE A 190 6.94 -9.87 -12.33
N GLU A 191 8.23 -9.52 -12.30
CA GLU A 191 8.76 -8.18 -12.51
C GLU A 191 8.98 -7.84 -14.00
N ASP A 192 7.94 -7.97 -14.80
CA ASP A 192 7.93 -7.48 -16.19
C ASP A 192 7.98 -5.96 -16.19
N SER A 193 8.73 -5.33 -17.10
CA SER A 193 8.86 -3.86 -17.13
C SER A 193 7.48 -3.21 -17.32
N PRO A 194 7.06 -2.25 -16.46
CA PRO A 194 7.86 -1.47 -15.51
C PRO A 194 8.05 -2.04 -14.09
N GLY A 195 7.52 -3.22 -13.79
CA GLY A 195 7.59 -3.93 -12.50
C GLY A 195 6.32 -3.78 -11.67
N ALA A 196 5.91 -4.86 -11.02
CA ALA A 196 4.68 -4.89 -10.22
C ALA A 196 4.77 -3.89 -9.06
N ALA A 197 5.88 -3.91 -8.31
CA ALA A 197 6.07 -2.97 -7.21
C ALA A 197 6.03 -1.51 -7.68
N GLN A 198 6.76 -1.19 -8.75
CA GLN A 198 6.87 0.19 -9.22
C GLN A 198 5.55 0.72 -9.74
N GLN A 199 4.76 -0.11 -10.42
CA GLN A 199 3.45 0.34 -10.89
C GLN A 199 2.46 0.52 -9.73
N ILE A 200 2.41 -0.39 -8.76
CA ILE A 200 1.56 -0.22 -7.56
C ILE A 200 1.95 1.08 -6.82
N ALA A 201 3.24 1.36 -6.69
CA ALA A 201 3.72 2.59 -6.05
C ALA A 201 3.25 3.85 -6.79
N ARG A 202 3.25 3.84 -8.14
CA ARG A 202 2.74 4.94 -8.97
C ARG A 202 1.23 5.12 -8.81
N ASN A 203 0.48 4.01 -8.79
CA ASN A 203 -0.97 4.05 -8.57
C ASN A 203 -1.30 4.66 -7.21
N LEU A 204 -0.70 4.15 -6.13
CA LEU A 204 -0.89 4.71 -4.79
C LEU A 204 -0.52 6.19 -4.70
N TYR A 205 0.60 6.59 -5.32
CA TYR A 205 1.01 8.00 -5.36
C TYR A 205 0.03 8.88 -6.13
N ALA A 206 -0.54 8.38 -7.23
CA ALA A 206 -1.56 9.08 -7.99
C ALA A 206 -2.87 9.22 -7.19
N MET A 207 -3.39 8.11 -6.67
CA MET A 207 -4.63 8.03 -5.89
C MET A 207 -4.60 8.92 -4.65
N ALA A 208 -3.46 9.00 -3.97
CA ALA A 208 -3.24 9.93 -2.86
C ALA A 208 -3.49 11.41 -3.22
N GLY A 209 -3.54 11.72 -4.51
CA GLY A 209 -3.71 13.06 -5.05
C GLY A 209 -4.89 13.31 -5.97
N LEU A 210 -5.74 12.32 -6.24
CA LEU A 210 -6.84 12.47 -7.19
C LEU A 210 -7.91 13.42 -6.65
N GLU A 211 -8.34 14.38 -7.45
CA GLU A 211 -9.28 15.43 -7.01
C GLU A 211 -10.77 15.05 -7.16
N VAL A 212 -11.06 13.78 -7.49
CA VAL A 212 -12.41 13.24 -7.62
C VAL A 212 -12.76 12.28 -6.47
N PRO A 213 -14.05 12.10 -6.13
CA PRO A 213 -14.49 11.10 -5.16
C PRO A 213 -14.11 9.68 -5.57
N MET A 214 -13.56 8.90 -4.65
CA MET A 214 -13.20 7.50 -4.89
C MET A 214 -13.89 6.57 -3.89
N ILE A 215 -14.67 5.61 -4.38
CA ILE A 215 -15.29 4.56 -3.58
C ILE A 215 -14.70 3.22 -3.99
N SER A 216 -14.32 2.36 -3.03
CA SER A 216 -13.88 1.00 -3.34
C SER A 216 -14.76 -0.04 -2.69
N PHE A 217 -15.11 -1.10 -3.42
CA PHE A 217 -15.77 -2.29 -2.90
C PHE A 217 -14.81 -3.49 -2.94
N ILE A 218 -14.62 -4.15 -1.81
CA ILE A 218 -13.70 -5.27 -1.64
C ILE A 218 -14.49 -6.57 -1.50
N SER A 219 -14.24 -7.51 -2.40
CA SER A 219 -14.66 -8.92 -2.22
C SER A 219 -13.47 -9.80 -1.91
N GLU A 220 -12.36 -9.61 -2.63
CA GLU A 220 -11.10 -10.33 -2.42
C GLU A 220 -9.96 -9.32 -2.38
N GLY A 221 -9.41 -9.08 -1.19
CA GLY A 221 -8.35 -8.12 -0.97
C GLY A 221 -7.02 -8.77 -0.63
N GLY A 222 -6.16 -9.00 -1.63
CA GLY A 222 -4.80 -9.50 -1.46
C GLY A 222 -3.72 -8.41 -1.38
N SER A 223 -3.29 -8.08 -0.16
CA SER A 223 -2.03 -7.34 0.11
C SER A 223 -1.85 -6.06 -0.73
N GLY A 224 -0.65 -5.86 -1.29
CA GLY A 224 -0.34 -4.72 -2.16
C GLY A 224 -1.08 -4.71 -3.50
N GLY A 225 -1.54 -5.87 -4.00
CA GLY A 225 -2.36 -5.94 -5.22
C GLY A 225 -3.71 -5.27 -5.01
N ALA A 226 -4.34 -5.53 -3.85
CA ALA A 226 -5.56 -4.85 -3.45
C ALA A 226 -5.38 -3.33 -3.31
N GLU A 227 -4.30 -2.90 -2.66
CA GLU A 227 -4.02 -1.47 -2.45
C GLU A 227 -3.69 -0.71 -3.74
N ALA A 228 -3.33 -1.39 -4.84
CA ALA A 228 -3.15 -0.76 -6.16
C ALA A 228 -4.40 -0.04 -6.66
N MET A 229 -5.58 -0.45 -6.16
CA MET A 229 -6.89 0.16 -6.44
C MET A 229 -7.74 0.33 -5.16
N GLY A 230 -7.14 0.17 -3.98
CA GLY A 230 -7.83 0.18 -2.69
C GLY A 230 -7.80 1.53 -1.95
N LEU A 231 -6.93 2.46 -2.33
CA LEU A 231 -6.86 3.80 -1.72
C LEU A 231 -8.07 4.66 -2.14
N SER A 232 -9.13 4.65 -1.32
CA SER A 232 -10.39 5.35 -1.55
C SER A 232 -10.83 6.23 -0.37
N ASP A 233 -11.79 7.13 -0.62
CA ASP A 233 -12.42 8.00 0.37
C ASP A 233 -13.40 7.22 1.26
N ILE A 234 -14.09 6.21 0.71
CA ILE A 234 -14.86 5.19 1.44
C ILE A 234 -14.52 3.80 0.89
N ARG A 235 -14.25 2.86 1.81
CA ARG A 235 -13.96 1.44 1.57
C ARG A 235 -15.14 0.61 2.05
N LEU A 236 -15.88 0.05 1.12
CA LEU A 236 -16.92 -0.94 1.33
C LEU A 236 -16.32 -2.35 1.21
N MET A 237 -16.91 -3.32 1.90
CA MET A 237 -16.50 -4.72 1.81
C MET A 237 -17.71 -5.65 1.85
N ALA A 238 -17.70 -6.69 1.04
CA ALA A 238 -18.73 -7.72 1.03
C ALA A 238 -18.71 -8.51 2.34
N SER A 239 -19.86 -8.87 2.94
CA SER A 239 -19.89 -9.53 4.26
C SER A 239 -19.32 -10.95 4.28
N LYS A 240 -19.21 -11.59 3.11
CA LYS A 240 -18.49 -12.86 2.87
C LYS A 240 -17.23 -12.65 2.02
N GLY A 241 -16.74 -11.42 1.95
CA GLY A 241 -15.43 -11.10 1.39
C GLY A 241 -14.31 -11.24 2.42
N TYR A 242 -13.05 -11.22 1.95
CA TYR A 242 -11.88 -11.10 2.83
C TYR A 242 -10.94 -9.98 2.38
N TYR A 243 -10.24 -9.39 3.34
CA TYR A 243 -9.13 -8.46 3.10
C TYR A 243 -7.97 -8.83 4.02
N SER A 244 -6.80 -9.10 3.43
CA SER A 244 -5.64 -9.64 4.15
C SER A 244 -4.30 -9.16 3.59
N VAL A 245 -3.27 -9.25 4.42
CA VAL A 245 -1.86 -8.98 4.08
C VAL A 245 -1.19 -10.06 3.25
N ILE A 246 -1.70 -11.29 3.34
CA ILE A 246 -1.21 -12.48 2.64
C ILE A 246 -2.34 -13.51 2.61
N SER A 247 -2.29 -14.46 1.67
CA SER A 247 -3.20 -15.59 1.69
C SER A 247 -2.97 -16.46 2.95
N PRO A 248 -4.00 -17.16 3.45
CA PRO A 248 -3.84 -18.09 4.57
C PRO A 248 -2.76 -19.16 4.34
N GLU A 249 -2.67 -19.66 3.10
CA GLU A 249 -1.67 -20.65 2.69
C GLU A 249 -0.25 -20.08 2.77
N GLY A 250 -0.07 -18.84 2.29
CA GLY A 250 1.21 -18.13 2.36
C GLY A 250 1.61 -17.82 3.80
N ALA A 251 0.67 -17.43 4.66
CA ALA A 251 0.92 -17.25 6.08
C ALA A 251 1.34 -18.56 6.75
N ALA A 252 0.61 -19.64 6.50
CA ALA A 252 0.89 -20.95 7.06
C ALA A 252 2.25 -21.51 6.59
N ALA A 253 2.63 -21.30 5.33
CA ALA A 253 3.95 -21.66 4.82
C ALA A 253 5.09 -20.92 5.53
N ILE A 254 4.91 -19.61 5.79
CA ILE A 254 5.89 -18.76 6.48
C ILE A 254 5.98 -19.12 7.97
N GLU A 255 4.84 -19.23 8.65
CA GLU A 255 4.79 -19.49 10.10
C GLU A 255 5.20 -20.93 10.43
N GLY A 256 4.76 -21.90 9.62
CA GLY A 256 5.16 -23.31 9.73
C GLY A 256 6.59 -23.59 9.27
N LYS A 257 7.28 -22.60 8.65
CA LYS A 257 8.59 -22.77 8.02
C LYS A 257 8.64 -23.97 7.07
N ILE A 258 7.55 -24.18 6.35
CA ILE A 258 7.36 -25.30 5.43
C ILE A 258 8.38 -25.17 4.30
N ARG A 259 9.08 -26.25 3.96
CA ARG A 259 10.07 -26.22 2.87
C ARG A 259 9.36 -26.14 1.52
N GLU A 260 10.12 -25.74 0.52
CA GLU A 260 9.61 -25.65 -0.85
C GLU A 260 9.18 -27.03 -1.35
N GLY A 261 7.97 -27.13 -1.89
CA GLY A 261 7.37 -28.39 -2.38
C GLY A 261 6.64 -29.24 -1.34
N GLU A 262 6.69 -28.89 -0.05
CA GLU A 262 5.93 -29.59 1.00
C GLU A 262 4.49 -29.07 1.09
N LYS A 263 3.52 -29.98 1.29
CA LYS A 263 2.12 -29.62 1.46
C LYS A 263 1.90 -28.94 2.82
N VAL A 264 1.24 -27.78 2.80
CA VAL A 264 0.86 -27.07 4.03
C VAL A 264 -0.32 -27.78 4.71
N PRO A 265 -0.24 -28.13 6.01
CA PRO A 265 -1.35 -28.78 6.72
C PRO A 265 -2.61 -27.91 6.78
N LYS A 266 -3.80 -28.50 6.55
CA LYS A 266 -5.10 -27.79 6.56
C LYS A 266 -5.36 -27.08 7.89
N ASP A 267 -5.07 -27.74 9.02
CA ASP A 267 -5.25 -27.15 10.36
C ASP A 267 -4.39 -25.89 10.57
N LEU A 268 -3.19 -25.85 9.98
CA LEU A 268 -2.32 -24.67 10.07
C LEU A 268 -2.85 -23.52 9.20
N ILE A 269 -3.43 -23.82 8.05
CA ILE A 269 -4.10 -22.84 7.17
C ILE A 269 -5.29 -22.22 7.91
N ASP A 270 -6.16 -23.05 8.50
CA ASP A 270 -7.31 -22.62 9.29
C ASP A 270 -6.89 -21.75 10.47
N HIS A 271 -5.85 -22.17 11.20
CA HIS A 271 -5.29 -21.43 12.32
C HIS A 271 -4.76 -20.06 11.88
N CYS A 272 -3.99 -20.00 10.78
CA CYS A 272 -3.47 -18.74 10.26
C CYS A 272 -4.59 -17.83 9.75
N ALA A 273 -5.58 -18.36 9.05
CA ALA A 273 -6.74 -17.60 8.58
C ALA A 273 -7.45 -16.88 9.75
N ALA A 274 -7.64 -17.57 10.86
CA ALA A 274 -8.25 -17.01 12.07
C ALA A 274 -7.39 -15.92 12.74
N GLN A 275 -6.06 -16.07 12.75
CA GLN A 275 -5.14 -15.10 13.36
C GLN A 275 -4.93 -13.84 12.52
N LEU A 276 -5.12 -13.92 11.20
CA LEU A 276 -4.95 -12.78 10.29
C LEU A 276 -6.05 -11.72 10.41
N LYS A 277 -7.17 -12.04 11.06
CA LYS A 277 -8.33 -11.13 11.25
C LYS A 277 -8.79 -10.54 9.91
N MET A 278 -9.06 -11.42 8.95
CA MET A 278 -9.24 -11.08 7.53
C MET A 278 -10.69 -10.88 7.09
N THR A 279 -11.68 -11.17 7.95
CA THR A 279 -13.11 -11.09 7.60
C THR A 279 -13.59 -9.63 7.48
N ALA A 280 -14.77 -9.41 6.92
CA ALA A 280 -15.37 -8.09 6.84
C ALA A 280 -15.57 -7.46 8.24
N GLN A 281 -16.05 -8.25 9.21
CA GLN A 281 -16.25 -7.79 10.59
C GLN A 281 -14.94 -7.41 11.26
N ASP A 282 -13.89 -8.22 11.09
CA ASP A 282 -12.57 -7.92 11.61
C ASP A 282 -12.05 -6.59 11.04
N ASN A 283 -12.11 -6.41 9.72
CA ASN A 283 -11.61 -5.21 9.06
C ASN A 283 -12.40 -3.95 9.45
N LEU A 284 -13.71 -4.08 9.71
CA LEU A 284 -14.52 -2.98 10.22
C LEU A 284 -14.07 -2.57 11.63
N LEU A 285 -13.83 -3.54 12.52
CA LEU A 285 -13.34 -3.30 13.88
C LEU A 285 -11.93 -2.69 13.90
N LEU A 286 -11.08 -3.11 12.96
CA LEU A 286 -9.73 -2.56 12.78
C LEU A 286 -9.72 -1.16 12.15
N GLY A 287 -10.86 -0.72 11.59
CA GLY A 287 -10.99 0.57 10.88
C GLY A 287 -10.23 0.61 9.55
N THR A 288 -10.00 -0.54 8.92
CA THR A 288 -9.35 -0.66 7.59
C THR A 288 -10.37 -0.57 6.46
N ILE A 289 -11.65 -0.78 6.76
CA ILE A 289 -12.82 -0.49 5.92
C ILE A 289 -13.80 0.44 6.66
N ASP A 290 -14.73 1.03 5.93
CA ASP A 290 -15.72 1.98 6.48
C ASP A 290 -17.11 1.34 6.69
N ARG A 291 -17.51 0.36 5.86
CA ARG A 291 -18.83 -0.28 5.92
C ARG A 291 -18.84 -1.67 5.27
N ILE A 292 -19.72 -2.54 5.76
CA ILE A 292 -19.98 -3.87 5.21
C ILE A 292 -21.25 -3.82 4.34
N VAL A 293 -21.21 -4.49 3.19
CA VAL A 293 -22.38 -4.73 2.33
C VAL A 293 -22.80 -6.17 2.51
N GLU A 294 -24.00 -6.38 3.04
CA GLU A 294 -24.50 -7.70 3.38
C GLU A 294 -24.84 -8.56 2.17
N GLU A 295 -24.24 -9.75 2.13
CA GLU A 295 -24.47 -10.84 1.18
C GLU A 295 -25.48 -11.87 1.72
N PRO A 296 -26.02 -12.75 0.87
CA PRO A 296 -26.69 -13.97 1.31
C PRO A 296 -25.82 -14.82 2.26
N PRO A 297 -26.42 -15.71 3.08
CA PRO A 297 -25.71 -16.44 4.13
C PRO A 297 -24.46 -17.19 3.66
N LEU A 298 -24.48 -17.74 2.44
CA LEU A 298 -23.36 -18.46 1.84
C LEU A 298 -22.60 -17.69 0.75
N GLY A 299 -22.75 -16.36 0.71
CA GLY A 299 -22.12 -15.49 -0.28
C GLY A 299 -22.98 -15.26 -1.51
N ALA A 300 -22.84 -14.08 -2.12
CA ALA A 300 -23.62 -13.73 -3.30
C ALA A 300 -23.06 -14.37 -4.58
N ARG A 301 -23.98 -14.68 -5.49
CA ARG A 301 -23.79 -15.27 -6.81
C ARG A 301 -24.41 -14.37 -7.88
N ARG A 302 -24.23 -14.73 -9.16
CA ARG A 302 -24.75 -13.97 -10.30
C ARG A 302 -26.26 -13.72 -10.29
N GLU A 303 -27.04 -14.64 -9.75
CA GLU A 303 -28.51 -14.57 -9.72
C GLU A 303 -29.05 -13.80 -8.50
N ASP A 304 -28.18 -13.31 -7.58
CA ASP A 304 -28.60 -12.62 -6.36
C ASP A 304 -28.93 -11.14 -6.61
N TYR A 305 -29.99 -10.87 -7.39
CA TYR A 305 -30.42 -9.51 -7.77
C TYR A 305 -30.68 -8.58 -6.56
N ALA A 306 -31.08 -9.14 -5.42
CA ALA A 306 -31.26 -8.38 -4.18
C ALA A 306 -29.91 -7.82 -3.65
N PHE A 307 -28.83 -8.60 -3.74
CA PHE A 307 -27.49 -8.16 -3.39
C PHE A 307 -27.00 -7.05 -4.33
N PHE A 308 -27.18 -7.18 -5.65
CA PHE A 308 -26.77 -6.14 -6.59
C PHE A 308 -27.56 -4.83 -6.41
N ARG A 309 -28.86 -4.92 -6.08
CA ARG A 309 -29.66 -3.74 -5.71
C ARG A 309 -29.09 -3.04 -4.48
N ARG A 310 -28.70 -3.81 -3.44
CA ARG A 310 -28.06 -3.29 -2.23
C ARG A 310 -26.71 -2.65 -2.54
N LEU A 311 -25.88 -3.33 -3.31
CA LEU A 311 -24.57 -2.84 -3.72
C LEU A 311 -24.69 -1.53 -4.49
N ARG A 312 -25.60 -1.45 -5.47
CA ARG A 312 -25.89 -0.23 -6.22
C ARG A 312 -26.24 0.93 -5.28
N TYR A 313 -27.16 0.70 -4.34
CA TYR A 313 -27.56 1.70 -3.36
C TYR A 313 -26.38 2.18 -2.51
N GLU A 314 -25.58 1.24 -1.99
CA GLU A 314 -24.44 1.55 -1.11
C GLU A 314 -23.31 2.29 -1.86
N MET A 315 -23.07 2.00 -3.15
CA MET A 315 -22.10 2.74 -3.96
C MET A 315 -22.54 4.19 -4.20
N ILE A 316 -23.82 4.43 -4.50
CA ILE A 316 -24.36 5.79 -4.66
C ILE A 316 -24.30 6.54 -3.32
N ARG A 317 -24.74 5.90 -2.24
CA ARG A 317 -24.75 6.45 -0.88
C ARG A 317 -23.35 6.83 -0.42
N ALA A 318 -22.36 5.97 -0.64
CA ALA A 318 -20.97 6.25 -0.32
C ALA A 318 -20.44 7.46 -1.10
N THR A 319 -20.75 7.56 -2.40
CA THR A 319 -20.34 8.70 -3.22
C THR A 319 -20.97 10.00 -2.75
N ASP A 320 -22.27 9.97 -2.45
CA ASP A 320 -23.01 11.09 -1.86
C ASP A 320 -22.37 11.53 -0.53
N GLU A 321 -22.00 10.59 0.34
CA GLU A 321 -21.37 10.87 1.63
C GLU A 321 -20.01 11.56 1.46
N VAL A 322 -19.17 11.09 0.54
CA VAL A 322 -17.87 11.72 0.24
C VAL A 322 -18.06 13.15 -0.22
N VAL A 323 -18.96 13.37 -1.19
CA VAL A 323 -19.27 14.70 -1.73
C VAL A 323 -19.86 15.61 -0.64
N LEU A 324 -20.78 15.10 0.20
CA LEU A 324 -21.37 15.89 1.28
C LEU A 324 -20.32 16.29 2.32
N ARG A 325 -19.36 15.42 2.67
CA ARG A 325 -18.30 15.71 3.65
C ARG A 325 -17.43 16.92 3.24
N THR A 326 -17.28 17.18 1.94
CA THR A 326 -16.55 18.36 1.43
C THR A 326 -17.35 19.66 1.53
N LYS A 327 -18.69 19.61 1.55
CA LYS A 327 -19.54 20.81 1.59
C LYS A 327 -19.50 21.53 2.96
N SER A 328 -19.72 22.83 2.99
CA SER A 328 -19.52 23.69 4.19
C SER A 328 -20.62 23.58 5.25
N LEU A 329 -21.83 23.14 4.90
CA LEU A 329 -23.01 23.21 5.79
C LEU A 329 -23.15 21.95 6.68
N ARG A 330 -22.86 22.07 7.98
CA ARG A 330 -22.91 20.95 8.96
C ARG A 330 -24.33 20.39 9.17
N ALA A 331 -25.34 21.26 9.25
CA ALA A 331 -26.72 20.86 9.48
C ALA A 331 -27.32 20.09 8.29
N PHE A 332 -27.03 20.55 7.07
CA PHE A 332 -27.43 19.88 5.82
C PHE A 332 -26.80 18.49 5.69
N ARG A 333 -25.50 18.37 6.03
CA ARG A 333 -24.79 17.09 6.09
C ARG A 333 -25.44 16.10 7.08
N ALA A 334 -25.71 16.56 8.30
CA ALA A 334 -26.30 15.72 9.35
C ALA A 334 -27.72 15.26 8.99
N TYR A 335 -28.51 16.13 8.36
CA TYR A 335 -29.86 15.82 7.89
C TYR A 335 -29.86 14.79 6.74
N ALA A 336 -29.01 14.99 5.72
CA ALA A 336 -28.89 14.06 4.60
C ALA A 336 -28.36 12.67 5.03
N LEU A 337 -27.42 12.63 5.99
CA LEU A 337 -26.87 11.37 6.49
C LEU A 337 -27.83 10.62 7.43
N LYS A 338 -28.60 11.33 8.27
CA LYS A 338 -29.62 10.71 9.12
C LYS A 338 -30.81 10.17 8.32
N GLY A 339 -31.23 10.87 7.27
CA GLY A 339 -32.30 10.40 6.38
C GLY A 339 -31.96 9.08 5.67
N GLN A 340 -30.67 8.82 5.41
CA GLN A 340 -30.20 7.56 4.78
C GLN A 340 -29.87 6.44 5.77
N ALA A 341 -29.82 6.72 7.08
CA ALA A 341 -29.43 5.75 8.12
C ALA A 341 -30.62 5.18 8.92
N ALA A 342 -31.82 5.72 8.74
CA ALA A 342 -33.00 5.36 9.53
C ALA A 342 -33.86 4.22 8.96
N GLU A 343 -33.49 3.65 7.80
CA GLU A 343 -34.23 2.56 7.15
C GLU A 343 -33.34 1.30 7.13
N GLU A 344 -33.43 0.49 8.18
CA GLU A 344 -32.47 -0.60 8.45
C GLU A 344 -32.92 -1.97 7.92
N HIS A 345 -34.02 -2.06 7.17
CA HIS A 345 -34.50 -3.35 6.64
C HIS A 345 -34.75 -3.41 5.13
N ASP A 346 -35.18 -2.31 4.48
CA ASP A 346 -35.44 -2.30 3.04
C ASP A 346 -34.67 -1.17 2.33
N ILE A 347 -34.15 -1.48 1.13
CA ILE A 347 -33.50 -0.49 0.27
C ILE A 347 -34.59 0.45 -0.24
N PRO A 348 -34.52 1.77 0.00
CA PRO A 348 -35.55 2.69 -0.48
C PRO A 348 -35.60 2.69 -2.01
N GLU A 349 -36.82 2.68 -2.56
CA GLU A 349 -37.01 2.82 -4.02
C GLU A 349 -36.57 4.20 -4.53
N ASP A 350 -36.70 5.24 -3.70
CA ASP A 350 -36.40 6.62 -4.03
C ASP A 350 -35.37 7.22 -3.05
N PHE A 351 -34.34 7.91 -3.59
CA PHE A 351 -33.44 8.71 -2.79
C PHE A 351 -34.14 10.00 -2.32
N ALA A 352 -33.96 10.35 -1.05
CA ALA A 352 -34.59 11.54 -0.45
C ALA A 352 -34.23 12.86 -1.16
N MET A 353 -33.01 12.96 -1.70
CA MET A 353 -32.48 14.19 -2.29
C MET A 353 -31.46 13.89 -3.39
N PHE A 354 -31.41 14.78 -4.39
CA PHE A 354 -30.37 14.77 -5.43
C PHE A 354 -29.12 15.51 -4.95
N ILE A 355 -27.95 14.89 -5.10
CA ILE A 355 -26.64 15.42 -4.75
C ILE A 355 -25.76 15.42 -6.00
N GLY A 356 -25.55 16.57 -6.63
CA GLY A 356 -24.57 16.71 -7.70
C GLY A 356 -23.17 16.33 -7.19
N TRP A 357 -22.44 15.51 -7.97
CA TRP A 357 -21.12 15.00 -7.64
C TRP A 357 -19.97 15.88 -8.12
N ASP A 358 -20.28 16.99 -8.78
CA ASP A 358 -19.32 18.02 -9.15
C ASP A 358 -18.74 18.69 -7.90
N LEU A 359 -17.42 18.90 -7.91
CA LEU A 359 -16.69 19.55 -6.82
C LEU A 359 -16.07 20.86 -7.31
N THR A 360 -16.27 21.93 -6.54
CA THR A 360 -15.52 23.18 -6.70
C THR A 360 -14.05 23.00 -6.27
N ASP A 361 -13.15 23.88 -6.69
CA ASP A 361 -11.73 23.78 -6.32
C ASP A 361 -11.49 23.78 -4.80
N PHE A 362 -12.29 24.54 -4.05
CA PHE A 362 -12.24 24.52 -2.58
C PHE A 362 -12.71 23.17 -2.00
N GLU A 363 -13.72 22.56 -2.59
CA GLU A 363 -14.21 21.23 -2.17
C GLU A 363 -13.21 20.13 -2.53
N LYS A 364 -12.49 20.25 -3.66
CA LYS A 364 -11.37 19.36 -4.04
C LYS A 364 -10.23 19.43 -3.03
N GLU A 365 -9.80 20.64 -2.64
CA GLU A 365 -8.77 20.80 -1.60
C GLU A 365 -9.19 20.17 -0.28
N ARG A 366 -10.45 20.33 0.09
CA ARG A 366 -11.01 19.74 1.30
C ARG A 366 -11.15 18.21 1.23
N LEU A 367 -11.49 17.66 0.06
CA LEU A 367 -11.49 16.22 -0.20
C LEU A 367 -10.12 15.63 0.09
N LEU A 368 -9.06 16.24 -0.47
CA LEU A 368 -7.68 15.81 -0.23
C LEU A 368 -7.29 15.88 1.25
N GLU A 369 -7.73 16.92 1.98
CA GLU A 369 -7.49 17.04 3.42
C GLU A 369 -8.20 15.93 4.22
N ILE A 370 -9.47 15.65 3.90
CA ILE A 370 -10.26 14.59 4.55
C ILE A 370 -9.61 13.22 4.30
N ARG A 371 -9.21 12.94 3.05
CA ARG A 371 -8.53 11.70 2.68
C ARG A 371 -7.21 11.56 3.43
N SER A 372 -6.38 12.60 3.44
CA SER A 372 -5.12 12.60 4.20
C SER A 372 -5.35 12.29 5.67
N ARG A 373 -6.35 12.93 6.28
CA ARG A 373 -6.70 12.72 7.68
C ARG A 373 -7.15 11.29 7.96
N LYS A 374 -7.98 10.70 7.09
CA LYS A 374 -8.45 9.31 7.19
C LYS A 374 -7.27 8.34 7.26
N TYR A 375 -6.37 8.36 6.27
CA TYR A 375 -5.23 7.43 6.21
C TYR A 375 -4.18 7.69 7.29
N ARG A 376 -3.97 8.95 7.70
CA ARG A 376 -3.11 9.28 8.85
C ARG A 376 -3.66 8.70 10.17
N GLN A 377 -4.98 8.61 10.31
CA GLN A 377 -5.64 8.03 11.49
C GLN A 377 -5.66 6.50 11.49
N MET A 378 -5.67 5.86 10.32
CA MET A 378 -5.58 4.40 10.22
C MET A 378 -4.35 3.86 10.96
N ALA A 379 -4.55 2.72 11.64
CA ALA A 379 -3.57 2.04 12.47
C ALA A 379 -3.00 2.86 13.65
N ARG A 380 -3.55 4.05 13.94
CA ARG A 380 -3.12 4.85 15.09
C ARG A 380 -3.60 4.20 16.38
N GLY A 381 -2.68 3.95 17.31
CA GLY A 381 -2.98 3.27 18.58
C GLY A 381 -2.66 1.77 18.58
N PHE A 382 -2.39 1.17 17.43
CA PHE A 382 -1.96 -0.23 17.30
C PHE A 382 -0.43 -0.41 17.44
N TYR A 383 0.22 0.53 18.12
CA TYR A 383 1.64 0.50 18.47
C TYR A 383 1.81 0.97 19.92
N ARG A 384 2.89 0.57 20.59
CA ARG A 384 3.13 0.99 21.98
C ARG A 384 3.89 2.32 22.00
N GLU A 385 3.30 3.35 22.59
CA GLU A 385 3.96 4.65 22.83
C GLU A 385 4.33 4.78 24.32
N GLY A 386 5.57 4.43 24.66
CA GLY A 386 6.06 4.49 26.03
C GLY A 386 6.33 5.93 26.49
N ARG A 387 5.28 6.67 26.91
CA ARG A 387 5.43 8.00 27.51
C ARG A 387 5.10 7.94 29.00
N LYS A 388 6.13 8.00 29.85
CA LYS A 388 5.96 8.32 31.28
C LYS A 388 5.51 9.80 31.40
N GLY A 389 4.42 10.03 32.12
CA GLY A 389 3.52 11.20 32.03
C GLY A 389 4.02 12.60 32.41
N LEU A 390 5.31 12.85 32.62
CA LEU A 390 5.80 14.18 33.06
C LEU A 390 6.71 14.89 32.03
N PHE A 391 7.67 14.18 31.42
CA PHE A 391 8.60 14.78 30.44
C PHE A 391 8.03 14.90 29.02
N SER A 392 6.88 14.27 28.74
CA SER A 392 6.16 14.38 27.47
C SER A 392 5.63 15.80 27.20
N GLY A 393 5.30 16.57 28.26
CA GLY A 393 4.79 17.93 28.14
C GLY A 393 5.84 18.90 27.58
N ILE A 394 7.08 18.83 28.07
CA ILE A 394 8.20 19.69 27.63
C ILE A 394 8.61 19.37 26.19
N GLY A 395 8.68 18.09 25.83
CA GLY A 395 8.95 17.66 24.45
C GLY A 395 7.88 18.13 23.47
N ARG A 396 6.58 17.98 23.83
CA ARG A 396 5.47 18.50 23.04
C ARG A 396 5.47 20.02 22.96
N ALA A 397 5.75 20.74 24.04
CA ALA A 397 5.83 22.20 24.04
C ALA A 397 6.96 22.68 23.13
N ARG A 398 8.13 22.03 23.18
CA ARG A 398 9.26 22.34 22.30
C ARG A 398 8.96 22.00 20.83
N GLU A 399 8.29 20.89 20.58
CA GLU A 399 7.89 20.48 19.23
C GLU A 399 6.80 21.41 18.67
N LEU A 400 5.79 21.76 19.46
CA LEU A 400 4.75 22.75 19.12
C LEU A 400 5.32 24.15 18.95
N ALA A 401 6.25 24.58 19.82
CA ALA A 401 6.95 25.85 19.68
C ALA A 401 7.84 25.85 18.44
N SER A 402 8.51 24.73 18.13
CA SER A 402 9.28 24.59 16.89
C SER A 402 8.38 24.59 15.66
N LYS A 403 7.22 23.94 15.74
CA LYS A 403 6.22 23.91 14.66
C LYS A 403 5.65 25.29 14.45
N GLY A 404 5.24 25.99 15.51
CA GLY A 404 4.80 27.38 15.48
C GLY A 404 5.90 28.32 14.97
N TYR A 405 7.15 28.14 15.40
CA TYR A 405 8.30 28.89 14.89
C TYR A 405 8.52 28.67 13.40
N TYR A 406 8.51 27.43 12.92
CA TYR A 406 8.70 27.12 11.51
C TYR A 406 7.48 27.51 10.68
N GLU A 407 6.25 27.31 11.17
CA GLU A 407 5.01 27.76 10.52
C GLU A 407 4.93 29.29 10.48
N LEU A 408 5.44 30.01 11.48
CA LEU A 408 5.50 31.47 11.44
C LEU A 408 6.63 31.95 10.51
N ARG A 409 7.84 31.38 10.63
CA ARG A 409 9.01 31.69 9.80
C ARG A 409 8.77 31.39 8.32
N TYR A 410 7.98 30.36 8.01
CA TYR A 410 7.84 29.81 6.66
C TYR A 410 6.42 29.81 6.09
N GLY A 411 5.38 29.87 6.93
CA GLY A 411 3.97 29.93 6.55
C GLY A 411 3.50 31.34 6.19
N LEU A 412 3.99 32.39 6.87
CA LEU A 412 3.79 33.79 6.44
C LEU A 412 4.33 34.05 5.02
N LEU A 413 5.33 33.27 4.60
CA LEU A 413 5.92 33.35 3.26
C LEU A 413 5.04 32.70 2.18
N ARG A 414 4.09 31.80 2.48
CA ARG A 414 3.37 31.03 1.45
C ARG A 414 2.28 31.86 0.75
N SER A 415 1.57 32.71 1.49
CA SER A 415 0.52 33.58 0.93
C SER A 415 1.13 34.78 0.17
N HIS A 416 2.19 35.38 0.73
CA HIS A 416 2.81 36.55 0.10
C HIS A 416 3.86 36.24 -0.96
N ARG A 417 4.66 35.15 -0.88
CA ARG A 417 5.70 34.90 -1.91
C ARG A 417 5.15 34.49 -3.26
N ARG A 418 4.02 33.78 -3.37
CA ARG A 418 3.50 33.42 -4.71
C ARG A 418 3.07 34.67 -5.48
N ASN A 419 2.36 35.59 -4.82
CA ASN A 419 1.95 36.84 -5.45
C ASN A 419 3.12 37.82 -5.62
N VAL A 420 3.96 38.01 -4.59
CA VAL A 420 5.08 38.95 -4.65
C VAL A 420 6.18 38.49 -5.60
N ARG A 421 6.42 37.18 -5.75
CA ARG A 421 7.45 36.65 -6.67
C ARG A 421 6.95 36.61 -8.12
N LYS A 422 5.66 36.32 -8.38
CA LYS A 422 5.06 36.52 -9.71
C LYS A 422 5.14 37.99 -10.12
N VAL A 423 4.76 38.89 -9.22
CA VAL A 423 4.84 40.35 -9.44
C VAL A 423 6.29 40.82 -9.58
N LEU A 424 7.26 40.29 -8.81
CA LEU A 424 8.68 40.64 -8.97
C LEU A 424 9.28 40.10 -10.27
N ASP A 425 8.95 38.89 -10.67
CA ASP A 425 9.43 38.29 -11.91
C ASP A 425 8.80 39.03 -13.11
N GLU A 426 7.50 39.37 -13.08
CA GLU A 426 6.82 40.24 -14.07
C GLU A 426 7.42 41.66 -14.11
N VAL A 427 7.66 42.30 -12.97
CA VAL A 427 8.27 43.65 -12.87
C VAL A 427 9.76 43.66 -13.22
N SER A 428 10.46 42.54 -13.09
CA SER A 428 11.85 42.42 -13.54
C SER A 428 11.98 42.17 -15.05
N SER A 429 10.92 41.60 -15.65
CA SER A 429 10.80 41.37 -17.09
C SER A 429 10.38 42.63 -17.83
N GLU A 430 9.56 43.47 -17.19
CA GLU A 430 9.08 44.75 -17.71
C GLU A 430 9.81 45.91 -17.03
N GLY A 431 10.94 46.30 -17.60
CA GLY A 431 11.73 47.43 -17.13
C GLY A 431 10.94 48.75 -17.20
N SER A 432 10.54 49.28 -16.05
CA SER A 432 10.28 50.72 -15.89
C SER A 432 10.86 51.24 -14.57
N VAL A 433 11.69 52.28 -14.68
CA VAL A 433 12.46 52.91 -13.60
C VAL A 433 11.55 53.56 -12.52
N LEU A 434 10.25 53.67 -12.78
CA LEU A 434 9.28 54.34 -11.91
C LEU A 434 8.92 53.55 -10.62
N LEU A 435 8.99 52.22 -10.64
CA LEU A 435 8.52 51.37 -9.53
C LEU A 435 9.50 51.29 -8.34
N ARG A 436 10.73 51.78 -8.48
CA ARG A 436 11.75 51.74 -7.41
C ARG A 436 11.44 52.66 -6.23
N LYS A 437 10.59 53.68 -6.42
CA LYS A 437 10.14 54.58 -5.34
C LYS A 437 9.00 54.00 -4.49
N VAL A 438 8.20 53.09 -5.05
CA VAL A 438 7.02 52.50 -4.38
C VAL A 438 7.41 51.39 -3.40
N ALA A 439 8.59 50.75 -3.57
CA ALA A 439 9.05 49.65 -2.72
C ALA A 439 9.79 50.08 -1.44
N LYS A 440 10.08 51.38 -1.24
CA LYS A 440 10.85 51.88 -0.08
C LYS A 440 10.07 51.89 1.25
N PRO A 441 8.78 52.29 1.34
CA PRO A 441 8.09 52.36 2.64
C PRO A 441 7.74 50.98 3.22
N VAL A 442 7.79 49.91 2.42
CA VAL A 442 7.49 48.53 2.85
C VAL A 442 8.74 47.79 3.35
N LYS A 443 9.94 48.30 3.05
CA LYS A 443 11.21 47.62 3.34
C LYS A 443 11.68 47.80 4.80
N ALA A 444 11.39 48.95 5.40
CA ALA A 444 11.81 49.25 6.77
C ALA A 444 11.06 48.43 7.86
N PRO A 445 9.73 48.21 7.77
CA PRO A 445 9.02 47.31 8.68
C PRO A 445 9.43 45.85 8.52
N TYR A 446 9.79 45.43 7.29
CA TYR A 446 10.22 44.07 6.97
C TYR A 446 11.58 43.72 7.60
N GLU A 447 12.55 44.64 7.60
CA GLU A 447 13.89 44.42 8.19
C GLU A 447 13.90 44.49 9.73
N PHE A 448 12.93 45.18 10.34
CA PHE A 448 12.76 45.25 11.80
C PHE A 448 12.16 43.96 12.40
N VAL A 449 11.25 43.29 11.68
CA VAL A 449 10.58 42.05 12.13
C VAL A 449 11.37 40.79 11.74
N PHE A 450 12.20 40.86 10.69
CA PHE A 450 12.98 39.73 10.19
C PHE A 450 14.46 40.11 10.03
N PRO A 451 15.32 39.87 11.04
CA PRO A 451 16.76 40.02 10.85
C PRO A 451 17.20 39.11 9.70
N LYS A 452 18.10 39.62 8.85
CA LYS A 452 18.62 38.87 7.69
C LYS A 452 19.08 37.49 8.17
N PRO A 453 18.63 36.39 7.53
CA PRO A 453 19.26 35.10 7.79
C PRO A 453 20.74 35.25 7.47
N GLU A 454 21.61 34.86 8.41
CA GLU A 454 23.02 34.66 8.12
C GLU A 454 23.09 33.82 6.84
N ARG A 455 23.59 34.44 5.77
CA ARG A 455 23.92 33.69 4.57
C ARG A 455 24.95 32.66 5.03
N PRO A 456 24.81 31.36 4.68
CA PRO A 456 25.96 30.48 4.78
C PRO A 456 27.11 31.20 4.06
N PRO A 457 28.32 31.21 4.63
CA PRO A 457 29.45 31.87 3.99
C PRO A 457 29.48 31.43 2.54
N LYS A 458 29.65 32.40 1.62
CA LYS A 458 29.92 32.07 0.22
C LYS A 458 31.02 31.02 0.25
N VAL A 459 30.73 29.83 -0.24
CA VAL A 459 31.77 28.84 -0.50
C VAL A 459 32.70 29.53 -1.49
N LEU A 460 33.85 29.98 -1.00
CA LEU A 460 34.96 30.36 -1.84
C LEU A 460 35.21 29.13 -2.71
N ARG A 461 35.00 29.27 -4.02
CA ARG A 461 35.58 28.33 -4.98
C ARG A 461 37.08 28.38 -4.70
N SER A 462 37.61 27.37 -4.01
CA SER A 462 39.04 27.15 -4.05
C SER A 462 39.36 26.78 -5.49
N GLU A 463 40.30 27.51 -6.08
CA GLU A 463 40.96 27.07 -7.29
C GLU A 463 41.44 25.63 -7.08
N MET A 464 41.11 24.76 -8.03
CA MET A 464 41.58 23.38 -8.03
C MET A 464 43.10 23.41 -8.16
N GLY A 465 43.78 23.29 -7.03
CA GLY A 465 45.18 22.93 -6.95
C GLY A 465 45.31 21.41 -7.01
N ASP A 466 46.19 20.97 -7.89
CA ASP A 466 46.59 19.60 -8.20
C ASP A 466 46.91 18.71 -6.98
N ASP A 467 46.68 17.41 -7.19
CA ASP A 467 47.38 16.25 -6.61
C ASP A 467 47.65 16.24 -5.10
N ARG A 468 46.58 16.10 -4.31
CA ARG A 468 46.69 15.45 -2.98
C ARG A 468 45.59 14.40 -2.77
N SER A 469 46.04 13.20 -2.42
CA SER A 469 45.27 11.98 -2.19
C SER A 469 43.97 12.22 -1.40
N ILE A 470 42.87 11.69 -1.93
CA ILE A 470 41.49 11.76 -1.41
C ILE A 470 41.29 10.99 -0.07
N PHE A 471 42.37 10.49 0.54
CA PHE A 471 42.37 9.67 1.75
C PHE A 471 43.17 10.32 2.88
N ALA A 472 42.71 11.43 3.43
CA ALA A 472 43.19 11.92 4.73
C ALA A 472 42.27 13.03 5.28
N GLU A 473 41.04 12.67 5.65
CA GLU A 473 40.44 13.33 6.81
C GLU A 473 40.78 12.43 8.00
N GLU A 474 41.76 12.83 8.81
CA GLU A 474 42.20 12.12 10.02
C GLU A 474 41.07 12.03 11.05
N TRP A 475 40.20 11.03 10.93
CA TRP A 475 39.21 10.70 11.94
C TRP A 475 39.21 9.19 12.17
N GLU A 476 39.14 8.75 13.44
CA GLU A 476 38.87 7.36 13.81
C GLU A 476 37.59 6.90 13.10
N THR A 477 37.80 6.11 12.03
CA THR A 477 36.73 5.58 11.19
C THR A 477 36.13 4.39 11.92
N TYR A 478 34.81 4.29 12.00
CA TYR A 478 34.20 3.12 12.62
C TYR A 478 34.52 1.89 11.77
N VAL A 479 35.27 0.97 12.35
CA VAL A 479 35.62 -0.32 11.74
C VAL A 479 34.61 -1.37 12.19
N SER A 480 34.10 -2.15 11.24
CA SER A 480 33.16 -3.23 11.56
C SER A 480 33.82 -4.26 12.48
N PRO A 481 33.13 -4.79 13.50
CA PRO A 481 33.65 -5.88 14.33
C PRO A 481 34.06 -7.13 13.54
N LEU A 482 33.52 -7.32 12.33
CA LEU A 482 33.91 -8.39 11.41
C LEU A 482 35.38 -8.28 10.98
N ALA A 483 35.98 -7.10 11.05
CA ALA A 483 37.41 -6.92 10.78
C ALA A 483 38.32 -7.50 11.87
N ASN A 484 37.77 -7.86 13.04
CA ASN A 484 38.55 -8.49 14.11
C ASN A 484 38.62 -10.02 13.97
N GLU A 485 37.90 -10.60 13.00
CA GLU A 485 37.90 -12.04 12.76
C GLU A 485 39.12 -12.40 11.91
N ASP A 486 40.04 -13.21 12.43
CA ASP A 486 41.15 -13.74 11.65
C ASP A 486 40.70 -14.92 10.79
N ARG A 487 40.14 -14.61 9.62
CA ARG A 487 39.72 -15.61 8.63
C ARG A 487 39.75 -15.06 7.22
N THR A 488 39.79 -15.98 6.26
CA THR A 488 39.55 -15.66 4.84
C THR A 488 38.06 -15.74 4.49
N VAL A 489 37.63 -14.87 3.59
CA VAL A 489 36.26 -14.79 3.07
C VAL A 489 36.31 -14.91 1.56
N THR A 490 35.74 -16.00 1.04
CA THR A 490 35.60 -16.20 -0.39
C THR A 490 34.46 -15.35 -0.95
N CYS A 491 34.72 -14.66 -2.06
CA CYS A 491 33.69 -13.87 -2.73
C CYS A 491 32.63 -14.79 -3.38
N PRO A 492 31.31 -14.51 -3.22
CA PRO A 492 30.26 -15.26 -3.91
C PRO A 492 30.39 -15.26 -5.44
N ASN A 493 31.13 -14.28 -5.98
CA ASN A 493 31.38 -14.10 -7.40
C ASN A 493 32.74 -14.67 -7.86
N ALA A 494 33.47 -15.37 -6.99
CA ALA A 494 34.82 -15.87 -7.27
C ALA A 494 34.87 -16.77 -8.51
N SER A 495 33.93 -17.72 -8.64
CA SER A 495 33.83 -18.62 -9.79
C SER A 495 33.64 -17.89 -11.13
N ARG A 496 32.99 -16.73 -11.11
CA ARG A 496 32.68 -15.95 -12.32
C ARG A 496 33.76 -14.93 -12.68
N HIS A 497 34.42 -14.37 -11.68
CA HIS A 497 35.33 -13.23 -11.86
C HIS A 497 36.77 -13.51 -11.45
N GLY A 498 37.11 -14.74 -11.03
CA GLY A 498 38.44 -15.08 -10.54
C GLY A 498 38.85 -14.29 -9.30
N CYS A 499 37.89 -13.98 -8.41
CA CYS A 499 38.19 -13.21 -7.20
C CYS A 499 39.13 -14.01 -6.29
N LEU A 500 40.12 -13.32 -5.73
CA LEU A 500 40.97 -13.86 -4.68
C LEU A 500 40.17 -14.01 -3.37
N ASP A 501 40.62 -14.92 -2.51
CA ASP A 501 40.15 -14.98 -1.12
C ASP A 501 40.60 -13.71 -0.38
N LEU A 502 39.67 -13.13 0.38
CA LEU A 502 39.87 -11.84 1.02
C LEU A 502 40.07 -12.04 2.52
N TRP A 503 41.14 -11.50 3.10
CA TRP A 503 41.33 -11.51 4.54
C TRP A 503 40.30 -10.57 5.19
N ALA A 504 39.57 -11.06 6.20
CA ALA A 504 38.45 -10.33 6.80
C ALA A 504 38.86 -8.95 7.41
N PRO A 505 40.03 -8.81 8.09
CA PRO A 505 40.52 -7.51 8.54
C PRO A 505 40.64 -6.49 7.41
N ASP A 506 41.25 -6.85 6.28
CA ASP A 506 41.38 -5.95 5.12
C ASP A 506 40.02 -5.67 4.47
N LEU A 507 39.21 -6.72 4.29
CA LEU A 507 37.90 -6.62 3.65
C LEU A 507 36.99 -5.62 4.39
N TYR A 508 36.86 -5.77 5.71
CA TYR A 508 35.93 -4.98 6.50
C TYR A 508 36.53 -3.71 7.11
N GLY A 509 37.86 -3.67 7.29
CA GLY A 509 38.62 -2.52 7.77
C GLY A 509 38.94 -1.52 6.65
N GLU A 510 39.66 -1.96 5.63
CA GLU A 510 40.18 -1.06 4.59
C GLU A 510 39.21 -0.94 3.40
N PHE A 511 38.65 -2.05 2.93
CA PHE A 511 37.82 -2.07 1.73
C PHE A 511 36.34 -1.80 1.98
N SER A 512 35.93 -1.50 3.22
CA SER A 512 34.53 -1.21 3.58
C SER A 512 33.56 -2.33 3.18
N GLY A 513 33.98 -3.58 3.26
CA GLY A 513 33.24 -4.75 2.85
C GLY A 513 33.00 -4.83 1.33
N VAL A 514 33.87 -4.25 0.51
CA VAL A 514 33.77 -4.29 -0.96
C VAL A 514 34.90 -5.13 -1.53
N CYS A 515 34.57 -6.17 -2.31
CA CYS A 515 35.57 -6.97 -3.01
C CYS A 515 36.36 -6.08 -4.00
N PRO A 516 37.70 -6.02 -3.90
CA PRO A 516 38.53 -5.19 -4.77
C PRO A 516 38.52 -5.66 -6.23
N THR A 517 38.31 -6.96 -6.47
CA THR A 517 38.31 -7.56 -7.82
C THR A 517 37.01 -7.30 -8.58
N CYS A 518 35.86 -7.78 -8.07
CA CYS A 518 34.59 -7.73 -8.80
C CYS A 518 33.66 -6.58 -8.35
N GLY A 519 33.99 -5.90 -7.25
CA GLY A 519 33.13 -4.88 -6.64
C GLY A 519 31.87 -5.43 -5.98
N HIS A 520 31.84 -6.71 -5.58
CA HIS A 520 30.76 -7.25 -4.75
C HIS A 520 30.80 -6.64 -3.35
N HIS A 521 29.69 -6.07 -2.91
CA HIS A 521 29.55 -5.57 -1.55
C HIS A 521 29.02 -6.67 -0.64
N PHE A 522 29.80 -7.02 0.37
CA PHE A 522 29.39 -7.90 1.46
C PHE A 522 28.48 -7.12 2.42
N PRO A 523 27.47 -7.78 3.03
CA PRO A 523 26.62 -7.12 4.02
C PRO A 523 27.46 -6.59 5.20
N LEU A 524 27.18 -5.36 5.60
CA LEU A 524 27.72 -4.74 6.81
C LEU A 524 26.57 -4.45 7.78
N GLU A 525 26.85 -4.38 9.07
CA GLU A 525 25.89 -3.97 10.08
C GLU A 525 25.42 -2.52 9.87
N TYR A 526 24.19 -2.21 10.29
CA TYR A 526 23.61 -0.88 10.09
C TYR A 526 24.39 0.23 10.85
N GLN A 527 25.10 -0.13 11.93
CA GLN A 527 25.95 0.77 12.71
C GLN A 527 27.08 1.34 11.88
N TRP A 528 27.69 0.54 10.99
CA TRP A 528 28.74 1.02 10.09
C TRP A 528 28.27 2.23 9.28
N TYR A 529 27.02 2.20 8.81
CA TYR A 529 26.45 3.31 8.06
C TYR A 529 26.09 4.51 8.94
N LEU A 530 25.65 4.28 10.19
CA LEU A 530 25.36 5.39 11.11
C LEU A 530 26.60 6.22 11.41
N GLU A 531 27.77 5.58 11.55
CA GLU A 531 29.01 6.25 11.91
C GLU A 531 29.80 6.76 10.69
N ASN A 532 29.75 6.07 9.55
CA ASN A 532 30.57 6.43 8.37
C ASN A 532 29.83 7.27 7.31
N LEU A 533 28.49 7.21 7.23
CA LEU A 533 27.74 7.95 6.20
C LEU A 533 27.52 9.42 6.58
N PHE A 534 27.34 9.73 7.86
CA PHE A 534 26.94 11.04 8.37
C PHE A 534 28.09 11.77 9.07
N ASP A 535 27.97 13.09 9.24
CA ASP A 535 29.00 13.88 9.95
C ASP A 535 29.07 13.43 11.42
N LYS A 536 30.30 13.34 11.97
CA LYS A 536 30.54 12.90 13.35
C LYS A 536 29.71 13.70 14.36
N GLY A 537 29.02 13.01 15.27
CA GLY A 537 28.16 13.63 16.29
C GLY A 537 26.88 14.32 15.76
N SER A 538 26.58 14.20 14.46
CA SER A 538 25.38 14.82 13.87
C SER A 538 24.10 14.00 14.07
N VAL A 539 24.24 12.67 14.24
CA VAL A 539 23.12 11.73 14.37
C VAL A 539 22.37 11.97 15.69
N ARG A 540 21.11 12.38 15.59
CA ARG A 540 20.21 12.58 16.75
C ARG A 540 18.89 11.86 16.53
N GLU A 541 18.75 10.69 17.15
CA GLU A 541 17.55 9.87 17.06
C GLU A 541 16.34 10.54 17.70
N PHE A 542 15.19 10.40 17.04
CA PHE A 542 13.88 10.78 17.56
C PHE A 542 12.90 9.60 17.37
N ASN A 543 11.76 9.64 18.05
CA ASN A 543 10.76 8.56 18.08
C ASN A 543 11.23 7.20 18.66
N ARG A 544 12.35 7.14 19.39
CA ARG A 544 12.87 5.91 20.02
C ARG A 544 11.86 5.23 20.99
N HIS A 545 10.89 5.98 21.49
CA HIS A 545 9.86 5.53 22.42
C HIS A 545 8.69 4.79 21.76
N LEU A 546 8.54 4.88 20.43
CA LEU A 546 7.55 4.10 19.68
C LEU A 546 8.05 2.67 19.46
N SER A 547 7.18 1.70 19.74
CA SER A 547 7.50 0.26 19.71
C SER A 547 6.46 -0.53 18.95
N ALA A 548 6.92 -1.58 18.26
CA ALA A 548 6.06 -2.62 17.71
C ALA A 548 5.19 -3.25 18.80
N ALA A 549 3.99 -3.68 18.42
CA ALA A 549 2.99 -4.28 19.30
C ALA A 549 2.41 -5.54 18.68
N ASN A 550 1.50 -6.19 19.40
CA ASN A 550 0.72 -7.32 18.92
C ASN A 550 -0.77 -6.95 18.84
N PRO A 551 -1.17 -6.14 17.85
CA PRO A 551 -2.52 -5.59 17.79
C PRO A 551 -3.62 -6.63 17.53
N LEU A 552 -3.27 -7.75 16.89
CA LEU A 552 -4.23 -8.82 16.58
C LEU A 552 -4.26 -9.95 17.62
N GLY A 553 -3.39 -9.89 18.64
CA GLY A 553 -3.20 -11.03 19.54
C GLY A 553 -2.61 -12.25 18.84
N PHE A 554 -1.82 -12.04 17.78
CA PHE A 554 -1.17 -13.10 17.02
C PHE A 554 -0.28 -13.96 17.92
N GLU A 555 -0.44 -15.27 17.86
CA GLU A 555 0.20 -16.18 18.80
C GLU A 555 1.73 -16.15 18.68
N GLY A 556 2.39 -16.11 19.83
CA GLY A 556 3.84 -16.07 19.92
C GLY A 556 4.49 -14.77 19.43
N LEU A 557 3.75 -13.77 18.92
CA LEU A 557 4.36 -12.52 18.46
C LEU A 557 5.00 -11.73 19.61
N ASP A 558 4.35 -11.61 20.78
CA ASP A 558 4.90 -10.88 21.93
C ASP A 558 6.25 -11.44 22.41
N SER A 559 6.41 -12.77 22.40
CA SER A 559 7.67 -13.42 22.80
C SER A 559 8.77 -13.15 21.77
N ARG A 560 8.43 -13.17 20.47
CA ARG A 560 9.35 -12.81 19.37
C ARG A 560 9.77 -11.33 19.45
N LEU A 561 8.84 -10.41 19.69
CA LEU A 561 9.13 -8.98 19.85
C LEU A 561 10.03 -8.72 21.07
N SER A 562 9.78 -9.43 22.20
CA SER A 562 10.60 -9.34 23.41
C SER A 562 12.02 -9.87 23.19
N ARG A 563 12.16 -10.98 22.44
CA ARG A 563 13.45 -11.54 22.05
C ARG A 563 14.25 -10.59 21.18
N ASP A 564 13.62 -9.99 20.17
CA ASP A 564 14.27 -9.01 19.30
C ASP A 564 14.69 -7.75 20.06
N PHE A 565 13.87 -7.29 21.01
CA PHE A 565 14.24 -6.18 21.90
C PHE A 565 15.47 -6.51 22.77
N LYS A 566 15.50 -7.70 23.39
CA LYS A 566 16.66 -8.16 24.18
C LYS A 566 17.94 -8.26 23.35
N ARG A 567 17.84 -8.77 22.11
CA ARG A 567 18.99 -8.94 21.21
C ARG A 567 19.52 -7.62 20.65
N THR A 568 18.63 -6.69 20.30
CA THR A 568 19.01 -5.49 19.53
C THR A 568 19.03 -4.20 20.35
N GLY A 569 18.38 -4.18 21.51
CA GLY A 569 18.09 -2.95 22.26
C GLY A 569 17.13 -1.99 21.53
N ARG A 570 16.56 -2.40 20.39
CA ARG A 570 15.65 -1.61 19.54
C ARG A 570 14.22 -2.12 19.68
N ARG A 571 13.25 -1.23 19.46
CA ARG A 571 11.82 -1.45 19.67
C ARG A 571 11.01 -1.60 18.37
N SER A 572 11.65 -1.42 17.22
CA SER A 572 11.06 -1.47 15.88
C SER A 572 12.19 -1.67 14.87
N SER A 573 11.84 -1.99 13.63
CA SER A 573 12.80 -2.18 12.52
C SER A 573 13.18 -0.90 11.76
N ILE A 574 12.71 0.26 12.22
CA ILE A 574 13.08 1.58 11.70
C ILE A 574 13.73 2.47 12.77
N ILE A 575 14.77 3.21 12.36
CA ILE A 575 15.45 4.24 13.14
C ILE A 575 15.26 5.58 12.42
N THR A 576 14.74 6.59 13.12
CA THR A 576 14.51 7.93 12.56
C THR A 576 15.37 8.95 13.29
N PHE A 577 16.15 9.73 12.56
CA PHE A 577 17.13 10.65 13.16
C PHE A 577 17.40 11.89 12.30
N ASP A 578 17.82 12.98 12.96
CA ASP A 578 18.46 14.10 12.28
C ASP A 578 19.93 13.74 12.02
N ALA A 579 20.46 14.13 10.87
CA ALA A 579 21.88 13.96 10.54
C ALA A 579 22.40 15.12 9.69
N ARG A 580 23.71 15.14 9.44
CA ARG A 580 24.33 15.98 8.43
C ARG A 580 25.17 15.15 7.47
N VAL A 581 25.22 15.58 6.23
CA VAL A 581 26.13 15.05 5.20
C VAL A 581 26.89 16.24 4.64
N ARG A 582 28.18 16.35 4.99
CA ARG A 582 29.06 17.48 4.62
C ARG A 582 28.38 18.82 4.90
N GLY A 583 27.84 18.97 6.11
CA GLY A 583 27.16 20.18 6.58
C GLY A 583 25.68 20.32 6.21
N ILE A 584 25.17 19.58 5.22
CA ILE A 584 23.75 19.64 4.83
C ILE A 584 22.90 18.89 5.84
N LYS A 585 21.97 19.57 6.50
CA LYS A 585 21.04 18.96 7.47
C LYS A 585 19.95 18.17 6.76
N ILE A 586 19.84 16.90 7.09
CA ILE A 586 18.84 15.97 6.53
C ILE A 586 18.05 15.26 7.63
N ILE A 587 16.89 14.74 7.27
CA ILE A 587 16.15 13.75 8.08
C ILE A 587 16.35 12.39 7.45
N VAL A 588 16.61 11.37 8.27
CA VAL A 588 16.85 10.01 7.81
C VAL A 588 15.85 9.05 8.45
N ALA A 589 15.32 8.15 7.62
CA ALA A 589 14.55 6.98 8.00
C ALA A 589 15.32 5.73 7.56
N MET A 590 15.97 5.04 8.50
CA MET A 590 16.78 3.86 8.25
C MET A 590 16.01 2.59 8.63
N PHE A 591 15.80 1.68 7.68
CA PHE A 591 15.17 0.38 7.89
C PHE A 591 16.24 -0.71 7.97
N PHE A 592 16.19 -1.58 8.99
CA PHE A 592 17.24 -2.58 9.25
C PHE A 592 16.66 -3.95 9.64
N SER A 593 17.38 -5.03 9.32
CA SER A 593 16.89 -6.41 9.43
C SER A 593 16.88 -7.02 10.83
N ASN A 594 17.73 -6.53 11.74
CA ASN A 594 17.95 -7.19 13.04
C ASN A 594 16.70 -7.23 13.94
N TYR A 595 15.67 -6.45 13.64
CA TYR A 595 14.37 -6.49 14.30
C TYR A 595 13.32 -7.02 13.31
N ARG A 596 12.71 -8.18 13.61
CA ARG A 596 11.68 -8.81 12.77
C ARG A 596 11.99 -8.86 11.26
N GLY A 597 13.26 -9.06 10.89
CA GLY A 597 13.68 -9.16 9.48
C GLY A 597 13.51 -7.88 8.68
N GLY A 598 13.36 -6.71 9.33
CA GLY A 598 13.12 -5.45 8.61
C GLY A 598 11.68 -5.27 8.14
N THR A 599 10.74 -6.06 8.66
CA THR A 599 9.32 -5.95 8.30
C THR A 599 8.69 -4.67 8.85
N VAL A 600 7.79 -4.07 8.07
CA VAL A 600 7.10 -2.81 8.36
C VAL A 600 5.70 -3.11 8.91
N GLY A 601 5.44 -2.66 10.14
CA GLY A 601 4.11 -2.66 10.76
C GLY A 601 3.68 -1.25 11.18
N CYS A 602 2.70 -1.16 12.08
CA CYS A 602 2.09 0.08 12.56
C CYS A 602 3.12 1.04 13.18
N ALA A 603 4.05 0.51 13.98
CA ALA A 603 5.06 1.31 14.65
C ALA A 603 6.07 1.90 13.65
N GLU A 604 6.47 1.12 12.66
CA GLU A 604 7.37 1.54 11.61
C GLU A 604 6.73 2.60 10.71
N GLY A 605 5.49 2.39 10.29
CA GLY A 605 4.72 3.35 9.50
C GLY A 605 4.50 4.67 10.25
N GLU A 606 4.15 4.63 11.54
CA GLU A 606 4.02 5.83 12.37
C GLU A 606 5.35 6.60 12.51
N LYS A 607 6.47 5.90 12.73
CA LYS A 607 7.80 6.53 12.77
C LYS A 607 8.15 7.22 11.46
N PHE A 608 7.86 6.56 10.34
CA PHE A 608 8.09 7.10 9.01
C PHE A 608 7.23 8.34 8.73
N VAL A 609 5.93 8.30 9.06
CA VAL A 609 5.02 9.46 8.96
C VAL A 609 5.55 10.64 9.77
N ARG A 610 5.94 10.42 11.04
CA ARG A 610 6.52 11.48 11.89
C ARG A 610 7.85 12.02 11.34
N ALA A 611 8.67 11.17 10.71
CA ALA A 611 9.91 11.62 10.06
C ALA A 611 9.62 12.50 8.84
N CYS A 612 8.65 12.14 8.00
CA CYS A 612 8.22 12.95 6.86
C CYS A 612 7.65 14.31 7.30
N ASP A 613 6.78 14.31 8.32
CA ASP A 613 6.23 15.56 8.88
C ASP A 613 7.34 16.45 9.46
N LYS A 614 8.32 15.86 10.18
CA LYS A 614 9.48 16.61 10.67
C LYS A 614 10.32 17.18 9.52
N ALA A 615 10.58 16.40 8.46
CA ALA A 615 11.30 16.86 7.28
C ALA A 615 10.57 18.02 6.59
N ARG A 616 9.25 17.93 6.49
CA ARG A 616 8.38 18.97 5.93
C ARG A 616 8.42 20.27 6.76
N ILE A 617 8.21 20.16 8.07
CA ILE A 617 8.20 21.31 9.00
C ILE A 617 9.57 21.99 9.03
N THR A 618 10.64 21.20 9.14
CA THR A 618 12.01 21.73 9.22
C THR A 618 12.58 22.14 7.87
N ARG A 619 11.84 21.91 6.78
CA ARG A 619 12.27 22.17 5.41
C ARG A 619 13.62 21.52 5.08
N ARG A 620 13.74 20.23 5.38
CA ARG A 620 14.96 19.43 5.11
C ARG A 620 14.71 18.34 4.06
N PRO A 621 15.75 17.90 3.32
CA PRO A 621 15.73 16.67 2.55
C PRO A 621 15.45 15.47 3.44
N LEU A 622 14.76 14.48 2.88
CA LEU A 622 14.45 13.21 3.51
C LEU A 622 15.19 12.09 2.77
N LEU A 623 15.97 11.31 3.52
CA LEU A 623 16.61 10.10 3.03
C LEU A 623 15.92 8.88 3.66
N SER A 624 15.41 7.96 2.85
CA SER A 624 15.11 6.60 3.30
C SER A 624 16.26 5.69 2.92
N TYR A 625 16.98 5.22 3.93
CA TYR A 625 18.08 4.27 3.75
C TYR A 625 17.61 2.87 4.13
N ILE A 626 17.56 1.99 3.14
CA ILE A 626 17.00 0.64 3.28
C ILE A 626 18.17 -0.33 3.42
N HIS A 627 18.64 -0.50 4.65
CA HIS A 627 19.63 -1.52 4.94
C HIS A 627 19.05 -2.90 4.60
N THR A 628 17.84 -3.19 5.05
CA THR A 628 17.03 -4.34 4.60
C THR A 628 15.56 -4.11 4.94
N THR A 629 14.65 -4.54 4.06
CA THR A 629 13.24 -4.72 4.40
C THR A 629 12.69 -6.04 3.90
N GLY A 630 12.06 -6.78 4.81
CA GLY A 630 11.39 -8.05 4.51
C GLY A 630 9.93 -7.90 4.05
N GLY A 631 9.44 -6.68 3.83
CA GLY A 631 8.06 -6.43 3.42
C GLY A 631 7.15 -5.98 4.58
N ILE A 632 5.84 -6.16 4.40
CA ILE A 632 4.83 -5.83 5.40
C ILE A 632 4.79 -6.93 6.48
N ARG A 633 4.61 -6.55 7.74
CA ARG A 633 4.53 -7.50 8.86
C ARG A 633 3.20 -8.25 8.83
N ILE A 634 3.25 -9.52 8.42
CA ILE A 634 2.05 -10.37 8.28
C ILE A 634 1.28 -10.54 9.59
N GLN A 635 1.97 -10.56 10.74
CA GLN A 635 1.35 -10.79 12.04
C GLN A 635 0.52 -9.59 12.54
N GLU A 636 0.53 -8.46 11.82
CA GLU A 636 -0.36 -7.32 12.07
C GLU A 636 -1.54 -7.27 11.08
N GLY A 637 -1.68 -8.26 10.19
CA GLY A 637 -2.79 -8.35 9.23
C GLY A 637 -2.95 -7.10 8.38
N THR A 638 -4.20 -6.68 8.15
CA THR A 638 -4.50 -5.51 7.32
C THR A 638 -4.00 -4.18 7.90
N LEU A 639 -3.75 -4.09 9.21
CA LEU A 639 -3.09 -2.93 9.82
C LEU A 639 -1.68 -2.71 9.24
N GLY A 640 -0.99 -3.78 8.87
CA GLY A 640 0.28 -3.71 8.14
C GLY A 640 0.09 -3.19 6.72
N VAL A 641 -0.92 -3.69 6.00
CA VAL A 641 -1.19 -3.33 4.59
C VAL A 641 -1.52 -1.85 4.46
N VAL A 642 -2.36 -1.30 5.34
CA VAL A 642 -2.75 0.13 5.30
C VAL A 642 -1.58 1.08 5.57
N GLN A 643 -0.40 0.60 6.01
CA GLN A 643 0.81 1.42 6.04
C GLN A 643 1.26 1.83 4.63
N MET A 644 0.97 1.03 3.60
CA MET A 644 1.29 1.35 2.20
C MET A 644 0.63 2.66 1.74
N PRO A 645 -0.71 2.80 1.75
CA PRO A 645 -1.35 4.07 1.40
C PRO A 645 -1.04 5.18 2.42
N LYS A 646 -1.01 4.88 3.73
CA LYS A 646 -0.72 5.88 4.78
C LYS A 646 0.62 6.58 4.58
N CYS A 647 1.69 5.81 4.39
CA CYS A 647 3.03 6.37 4.18
C CYS A 647 3.15 7.06 2.82
N THR A 648 2.54 6.50 1.76
CA THR A 648 2.60 7.08 0.41
C THR A 648 1.92 8.45 0.35
N LEU A 649 0.79 8.61 1.04
CA LEU A 649 0.05 9.87 1.11
C LEU A 649 0.92 10.97 1.76
N VAL A 650 1.60 10.64 2.85
CA VAL A 650 2.50 11.60 3.54
C VAL A 650 3.75 11.91 2.70
N VAL A 651 4.31 10.94 1.95
CA VAL A 651 5.40 11.21 1.00
C VAL A 651 4.95 12.18 -0.09
N ARG A 652 3.75 11.98 -0.65
CA ARG A 652 3.20 12.89 -1.65
C ARG A 652 3.06 14.31 -1.10
N GLU A 653 2.52 14.48 0.11
CA GLU A 653 2.41 15.78 0.77
C GLU A 653 3.78 16.44 1.00
N TYR A 654 4.76 15.65 1.44
CA TYR A 654 6.14 16.11 1.61
C TYR A 654 6.74 16.61 0.28
N ILE A 655 6.65 15.82 -0.79
CA ILE A 655 7.17 16.19 -2.12
C ILE A 655 6.43 17.42 -2.67
N LYS A 656 5.08 17.45 -2.60
CA LYS A 656 4.27 18.60 -3.05
C LYS A 656 4.56 19.89 -2.26
N SER A 657 5.05 19.78 -1.03
CA SER A 657 5.48 20.93 -0.23
C SER A 657 6.85 21.51 -0.65
N GLY A 658 7.56 20.87 -1.58
CA GLY A 658 8.89 21.25 -2.04
C GLY A 658 10.03 20.45 -1.38
N GLY A 659 9.74 19.28 -0.83
CA GLY A 659 10.74 18.39 -0.21
C GLY A 659 11.51 17.55 -1.24
N LEU A 660 12.78 17.26 -0.95
CA LEU A 660 13.58 16.30 -1.71
C LEU A 660 13.54 14.95 -1.00
N TYR A 661 12.97 13.95 -1.67
CA TYR A 661 12.94 12.58 -1.17
C TYR A 661 13.89 11.70 -1.98
N ILE A 662 14.81 11.03 -1.28
CA ILE A 662 15.77 10.08 -1.86
C ILE A 662 15.62 8.73 -1.14
N VAL A 663 15.62 7.65 -1.91
CA VAL A 663 15.62 6.27 -1.38
C VAL A 663 16.87 5.55 -1.85
N VAL A 664 17.57 4.89 -0.93
CA VAL A 664 18.76 4.09 -1.22
C VAL A 664 18.58 2.67 -0.69
N TYR A 665 18.68 1.67 -1.57
CA TYR A 665 18.55 0.25 -1.25
C TYR A 665 19.94 -0.40 -1.11
N ASP A 666 20.25 -1.01 0.04
CA ASP A 666 21.58 -1.58 0.31
C ASP A 666 21.65 -3.10 0.15
N ASN A 667 20.87 -3.85 0.93
CA ASN A 667 20.82 -5.32 0.84
C ASN A 667 19.51 -5.77 0.19
N ASN A 668 18.71 -6.58 0.88
CA ASN A 668 17.47 -7.13 0.37
C ASN A 668 16.29 -6.18 0.65
N SER A 669 15.53 -5.82 -0.38
CA SER A 669 14.37 -4.92 -0.29
C SER A 669 13.21 -5.48 -1.10
N TYR A 670 12.16 -5.94 -0.41
CA TYR A 670 11.04 -6.62 -1.05
C TYR A 670 9.65 -6.07 -0.69
N ALA A 671 8.66 -6.43 -1.51
CA ALA A 671 7.22 -6.37 -1.24
C ALA A 671 6.65 -4.97 -0.98
N GLY A 672 5.66 -4.88 -0.07
CA GLY A 672 4.79 -3.71 0.10
C GLY A 672 5.49 -2.35 0.27
N PRO A 673 6.58 -2.20 1.06
CA PRO A 673 7.31 -0.94 1.15
C PRO A 673 7.88 -0.47 -0.19
N VAL A 674 8.48 -1.38 -0.97
CA VAL A 674 8.97 -1.10 -2.33
C VAL A 674 7.79 -0.78 -3.25
N ALA A 675 6.67 -1.50 -3.10
CA ALA A 675 5.45 -1.26 -3.85
C ALA A 675 4.63 -0.03 -3.44
N SER A 676 5.16 0.84 -2.57
CA SER A 676 4.42 2.01 -2.06
C SER A 676 5.34 3.20 -1.79
N PHE A 677 5.53 3.55 -0.52
CA PHE A 677 6.19 4.79 -0.13
C PHE A 677 7.68 4.82 -0.46
N LEU A 678 8.36 3.67 -0.59
CA LEU A 678 9.75 3.63 -1.08
C LEU A 678 9.82 3.75 -2.61
N GLY A 679 8.98 2.99 -3.32
CA GLY A 679 8.95 2.99 -4.79
C GLY A 679 8.36 4.25 -5.42
N CYS A 680 7.66 5.09 -4.66
CA CYS A 680 7.13 6.35 -5.16
C CYS A 680 8.16 7.50 -5.14
N SER A 681 9.39 7.25 -4.63
CA SER A 681 10.45 8.24 -4.68
C SER A 681 10.86 8.54 -6.13
N PRO A 682 10.95 9.82 -6.54
CA PRO A 682 11.49 10.19 -7.84
C PRO A 682 12.98 9.84 -8.01
N TYR A 683 13.71 9.69 -6.90
CA TYR A 683 15.13 9.37 -6.88
C TYR A 683 15.36 8.12 -6.03
N GLN A 684 15.51 6.99 -6.71
CA GLN A 684 15.79 5.68 -6.13
C GLN A 684 17.14 5.18 -6.63
N VAL A 685 17.97 4.70 -5.71
CA VAL A 685 19.32 4.22 -6.03
C VAL A 685 19.56 2.89 -5.32
N GLY A 686 20.22 1.96 -6.01
CA GLY A 686 20.70 0.72 -5.42
C GLY A 686 22.18 0.80 -5.07
N ILE A 687 22.59 0.20 -3.97
CA ILE A 687 23.98 -0.20 -3.75
C ILE A 687 24.24 -1.43 -4.63
N ARG A 688 25.46 -1.58 -5.17
CA ARG A 688 25.79 -2.55 -6.22
C ARG A 688 25.32 -4.01 -6.00
N SER A 689 25.40 -4.52 -4.77
CA SER A 689 24.96 -5.89 -4.43
C SER A 689 23.53 -5.96 -3.85
N SER A 690 22.76 -4.87 -3.91
CA SER A 690 21.37 -4.87 -3.44
C SER A 690 20.48 -5.79 -4.29
N ARG A 691 19.44 -6.32 -3.64
CA ARG A 691 18.35 -7.05 -4.29
C ARG A 691 17.04 -6.31 -4.09
N ILE A 692 16.35 -6.01 -5.18
CA ILE A 692 15.14 -5.20 -5.20
C ILE A 692 14.07 -5.95 -6.01
N GLY A 693 12.87 -6.08 -5.44
CA GLY A 693 11.73 -6.67 -6.13
C GLY A 693 10.45 -6.68 -5.31
N PHE A 694 9.39 -7.21 -5.89
CA PHE A 694 8.06 -7.31 -5.32
C PHE A 694 7.91 -8.61 -4.54
N ALA A 695 8.06 -9.74 -5.22
CA ALA A 695 7.99 -11.08 -4.66
C ALA A 695 9.39 -11.71 -4.63
N GLY A 696 9.67 -12.58 -3.66
CA GLY A 696 10.89 -13.39 -3.66
C GLY A 696 10.79 -14.57 -4.64
N PRO A 697 11.92 -15.19 -5.04
CA PRO A 697 11.94 -16.29 -6.01
C PRO A 697 10.97 -17.44 -5.70
N ARG A 698 10.89 -17.83 -4.42
CA ARG A 698 9.97 -18.87 -3.95
C ARG A 698 8.50 -18.53 -4.22
N VAL A 699 8.09 -17.29 -3.91
CA VAL A 699 6.71 -16.83 -4.11
C VAL A 699 6.37 -16.77 -5.60
N ILE A 700 7.33 -16.37 -6.44
CA ILE A 700 7.16 -16.37 -7.90
C ILE A 700 6.89 -17.78 -8.40
N ARG A 701 7.70 -18.76 -7.99
CA ARG A 701 7.54 -20.17 -8.39
C ARG A 701 6.21 -20.75 -7.92
N GLU A 702 5.84 -20.54 -6.66
CA GLU A 702 4.58 -21.03 -6.09
C GLU A 702 3.35 -20.47 -6.81
N THR A 703 3.41 -19.23 -7.32
CA THR A 703 2.28 -18.59 -8.00
C THR A 703 2.24 -18.86 -9.50
N THR A 704 3.39 -18.95 -10.15
CA THR A 704 3.49 -18.99 -11.64
C THR A 704 3.91 -20.35 -12.18
N GLY A 705 4.41 -21.25 -11.33
CA GLY A 705 5.04 -22.50 -11.73
C GLY A 705 6.42 -22.31 -12.39
N GLN A 706 6.95 -21.08 -12.47
CA GLN A 706 8.18 -20.76 -13.19
C GLN A 706 9.33 -20.43 -12.22
N ASP A 707 10.52 -20.93 -12.56
CA ASP A 707 11.77 -20.55 -11.89
C ASP A 707 12.33 -19.24 -12.47
N VAL A 708 12.85 -18.39 -11.58
CA VAL A 708 13.53 -17.15 -11.97
C VAL A 708 15.05 -17.29 -11.80
N PRO A 709 15.86 -16.63 -12.64
CA PRO A 709 17.31 -16.71 -12.54
C PRO A 709 17.82 -16.14 -11.20
N PRO A 710 18.98 -16.60 -10.68
CA PRO A 710 19.50 -16.15 -9.38
C PRO A 710 19.76 -14.64 -9.27
N ASP A 711 20.03 -13.97 -10.39
CA ASP A 711 20.26 -12.52 -10.46
C ASP A 711 18.99 -11.71 -10.76
N TYR A 712 17.82 -12.34 -10.78
CA TYR A 712 16.54 -11.72 -11.17
C TYR A 712 16.26 -10.42 -10.42
N HIS A 713 16.55 -10.36 -9.12
CA HIS A 713 16.35 -9.17 -8.28
C HIS A 713 17.59 -8.28 -8.13
N SER A 714 18.69 -8.57 -8.85
CA SER A 714 19.92 -7.77 -8.72
C SER A 714 19.69 -6.29 -9.02
N ALA A 715 20.43 -5.39 -8.37
CA ALA A 715 20.41 -3.95 -8.64
C ALA A 715 20.57 -3.63 -10.14
N LYS A 716 21.37 -4.43 -10.86
CA LYS A 716 21.56 -4.28 -12.31
C LYS A 716 20.29 -4.55 -13.11
N ASN A 717 19.55 -5.60 -12.76
CA ASN A 717 18.27 -5.90 -13.41
C ASN A 717 17.17 -4.92 -12.99
N ALA A 718 17.18 -4.45 -11.73
CA ALA A 718 16.31 -3.35 -11.29
C ALA A 718 16.57 -2.07 -12.09
N LEU A 719 17.84 -1.71 -12.35
CA LEU A 719 18.21 -0.57 -13.18
C LEU A 719 17.74 -0.77 -14.64
N ARG A 720 17.97 -1.95 -15.23
CA ARG A 720 17.54 -2.28 -16.60
C ARG A 720 16.03 -2.16 -16.78
N ARG A 721 15.24 -2.54 -15.77
CA ARG A 721 13.77 -2.44 -15.79
C ARG A 721 13.24 -1.03 -15.49
N GLY A 722 14.12 -0.09 -15.12
CA GLY A 722 13.74 1.27 -14.74
C GLY A 722 13.18 1.41 -13.32
N HIS A 723 13.45 0.44 -12.42
CA HIS A 723 12.98 0.49 -11.02
C HIS A 723 13.79 1.46 -10.17
N ILE A 724 15.06 1.63 -10.51
CA ILE A 724 15.99 2.57 -9.86
C ILE A 724 16.68 3.42 -10.93
N GLN A 725 17.20 4.58 -10.55
CA GLN A 725 17.84 5.54 -11.45
C GLN A 725 19.38 5.49 -11.40
N GLY A 726 19.96 4.70 -10.49
CA GLY A 726 21.41 4.57 -10.42
C GLY A 726 21.86 3.44 -9.51
N ILE A 727 23.14 3.09 -9.65
CA ILE A 727 23.82 2.13 -8.79
C ILE A 727 25.07 2.81 -8.20
N TRP A 728 25.23 2.79 -6.88
CA TRP A 728 26.38 3.39 -6.20
C TRP A 728 27.31 2.35 -5.58
N ASN A 729 28.61 2.70 -5.55
CA ASN A 729 29.59 2.00 -4.72
C ASN A 729 29.44 2.48 -3.26
N ARG A 730 29.54 1.56 -2.29
CA ARG A 730 29.44 1.90 -0.86
C ARG A 730 30.53 2.90 -0.44
N ARG A 731 31.75 2.74 -0.99
CA ARG A 731 32.89 3.62 -0.73
C ARG A 731 32.65 5.06 -1.18
N GLU A 732 31.80 5.25 -2.18
CA GLU A 732 31.45 6.55 -2.74
C GLU A 732 30.10 7.08 -2.22
N PHE A 733 29.39 6.30 -1.40
CA PHE A 733 28.01 6.61 -1.04
C PHE A 733 27.87 7.99 -0.39
N ARG A 734 28.74 8.33 0.58
CA ARG A 734 28.73 9.65 1.22
C ARG A 734 28.92 10.79 0.21
N LYS A 735 29.82 10.63 -0.75
CA LYS A 735 30.07 11.61 -1.82
C LYS A 735 28.85 11.70 -2.74
N ASN A 736 28.37 10.58 -3.27
CA ASN A 736 27.24 10.54 -4.20
C ASN A 736 25.96 11.08 -3.56
N LEU A 737 25.73 10.83 -2.27
CA LEU A 737 24.62 11.40 -1.52
C LEU A 737 24.76 12.92 -1.40
N PHE A 738 25.95 13.43 -1.10
CA PHE A 738 26.19 14.87 -1.07
C PHE A 738 25.95 15.52 -2.44
N ASP A 739 26.50 14.92 -3.50
CA ASP A 739 26.35 15.41 -4.86
C ASP A 739 24.86 15.39 -5.28
N ALA A 740 24.12 14.34 -4.91
CA ALA A 740 22.67 14.27 -5.11
C ALA A 740 21.94 15.40 -4.37
N LEU A 741 22.29 15.67 -3.11
CA LEU A 741 21.69 16.77 -2.33
C LEU A 741 21.99 18.14 -2.97
N ILE A 742 23.18 18.36 -3.52
CA ILE A 742 23.53 19.62 -4.17
C ILE A 742 22.84 19.77 -5.55
N HIS A 743 22.91 18.72 -6.37
CA HIS A 743 22.57 18.82 -7.79
C HIS A 743 21.14 18.42 -8.12
N MET A 744 20.55 17.44 -7.42
CA MET A 744 19.19 16.98 -7.73
C MET A 744 18.14 18.02 -7.31
N GLY A 745 17.08 18.16 -8.11
CA GLY A 745 15.97 19.08 -7.85
C GLY A 745 16.18 20.53 -8.30
N GLY A 746 15.08 21.22 -8.57
CA GLY A 746 15.07 22.61 -9.04
C GLY A 746 15.02 23.65 -7.91
N ARG A 747 15.02 24.95 -8.29
CA ARG A 747 14.92 26.11 -7.38
C ARG A 747 13.65 26.14 -6.50
N ASN A 748 12.69 25.27 -6.79
CA ASN A 748 11.42 25.16 -6.06
C ASN A 748 11.52 24.23 -4.84
N LEU A 749 12.60 23.47 -4.68
CA LEU A 749 12.82 22.67 -3.48
C LEU A 749 13.35 23.56 -2.36
N TYR A 750 12.70 23.55 -1.20
CA TYR A 750 12.91 24.57 -0.17
C TYR A 750 14.28 24.51 0.55
N TYR A 751 15.06 23.44 0.33
CA TYR A 751 16.34 23.24 1.01
C TYR A 751 17.52 23.78 0.18
N LYS A 752 17.27 24.07 -1.10
CA LYS A 752 18.13 24.92 -1.95
C LYS A 752 17.75 26.38 -1.73
#